data_AF-A0A4Y4F392-F1
#
_entry.id   AF-A0A4Y4F392-F1
#
_cell.length_a   1.000
_cell.length_b   1.000
_cell.length_c   1.000
_cell.angle_alpha   90.00
_cell.angle_beta   90.00
_cell.angle_gamma   90.00
#
_symmetry.space_group_name_H-M   'P 1'
#
loop_
_entity.id
_entity.type
_entity.pdbx_description
1 polymer ?
#
loop_
_entity_poly.entity_id
_entity_poly.type
_entity_poly.pdbx_seq_one_letter_code
_entity_poly.pdbx_strand_id
1 'polypeptide(L)'
;MTQPAGLIPGTRELMVGRDVELEQLMALLDKQGPRVLWLHGVAGIGKSMLLGHFVHQVGQVDVPCLCLDGREVEPTPDGFMAALQEVSGCRMAASGRLDALLGDGRKEPLIVVVDAMESLCLLEVWLRQSLIPRLPEGVRLLLSGRHRPATGWFDGHAEPVRCLHLEALADAAAEAWLRRLGFSAAQACHLRQRLHGHPLAIRLAAALLPAHPDVRLPEASLQEIMDQLAELYLADIPEHFQCQLLEGASLVRRVSEPVLQAMFPGASSAAAYASLRSLDVVEAWPDGLRLHDMVREALGRSLHARDPQRHADYRARAWQALVAQTTASGRRELWRCTADLLYLIENPVVREAFFPTDRNELAVEPARAEDATSLKAIIDRHEGPQAARALWRWWQAMPEAFRVVRDARGECQGLCCCFDPAQAPPECLAEDPVTAAWCQALVGDPLPAGQRVLFIRRWLGREAGEQPGEVQAACWLALKRDYMAMRPALRRVYLVLADLAPYAAVAETLGFRRLAERVVTLDEIPYHSAVLDFGPRSVDGWLARLAAEELGVPRDTLMLDRQAHELIRQDRRIRLTPLEAGVLACLLDHPGEALARERLLAMVWGSRYTEGSNKVDAVVVGLRRKLGDQAGRIETVSGVGYRYRLAPDGRESAAG
;
A
#
# COMPACT_ATOMS: atom_id res chain seq x y z
N MET A 1 11.66 9.80 30.66
CA MET A 1 11.16 8.45 30.33
C MET A 1 10.03 8.62 29.34
N THR A 2 10.39 8.73 28.06
CA THR A 2 9.47 8.81 26.92
C THR A 2 9.01 7.39 26.60
N GLN A 3 7.69 7.18 26.45
CA GLN A 3 7.19 5.96 25.79
C GLN A 3 7.95 5.77 24.47
N PRO A 4 8.39 4.55 24.11
CA PRO A 4 8.99 4.32 22.82
C PRO A 4 7.99 4.73 21.73
N ALA A 5 8.38 5.71 20.92
CA ALA A 5 7.57 6.17 19.81
C ALA A 5 7.42 5.01 18.81
N GLY A 6 6.18 4.56 18.56
CA GLY A 6 5.89 3.55 17.54
C GLY A 6 5.22 2.25 18.00
N LEU A 7 4.87 2.08 19.28
CA LEU A 7 4.10 0.92 19.74
C LEU A 7 2.66 1.23 20.15
N ILE A 8 1.83 0.24 19.78
CA ILE A 8 0.50 -0.13 20.29
C ILE A 8 0.22 0.54 21.64
N PRO A 9 -0.85 1.36 21.75
CA PRO A 9 -1.31 1.87 23.03
C PRO A 9 -1.44 0.69 23.99
N GLY A 10 -0.55 0.62 24.97
CA GLY A 10 -0.58 -0.43 25.97
C GLY A 10 -1.90 -0.33 26.71
N THR A 11 -2.84 -1.22 26.41
CA THR A 11 -3.88 -1.50 27.38
C THR A 11 -3.18 -2.09 28.59
N ARG A 12 -3.38 -1.46 29.75
CA ARG A 12 -3.09 -2.01 31.08
C ARG A 12 -4.03 -3.20 31.37
N GLU A 13 -4.23 -4.06 30.38
CA GLU A 13 -5.14 -5.19 30.42
C GLU A 13 -4.39 -6.41 30.95
N LEU A 14 -5.09 -7.19 31.78
CA LEU A 14 -4.62 -8.46 32.28
C LEU A 14 -4.42 -9.42 31.11
N MET A 15 -3.17 -9.81 30.88
CA MET A 15 -2.86 -10.98 30.06
C MET A 15 -3.37 -12.22 30.80
N VAL A 16 -4.22 -13.02 30.16
CA VAL A 16 -4.76 -14.27 30.74
C VAL A 16 -4.41 -15.42 29.81
N GLY A 17 -3.73 -16.44 30.34
CA GLY A 17 -3.49 -17.71 29.65
C GLY A 17 -2.52 -17.62 28.48
N ARG A 18 -1.56 -16.69 28.52
CA ARG A 18 -0.50 -16.52 27.50
C ARG A 18 0.91 -16.61 28.08
N ASP A 19 1.04 -17.19 29.27
CA ASP A 19 2.31 -17.24 30.01
C ASP A 19 3.34 -18.09 29.25
N VAL A 20 2.91 -19.18 28.62
CA VAL A 20 3.77 -20.06 27.83
C VAL A 20 4.30 -19.36 26.58
N GLU A 21 3.45 -18.65 25.85
CA GLU A 21 3.86 -17.91 24.66
C GLU A 21 4.77 -16.73 25.02
N LEU A 22 4.48 -16.03 26.13
CA LEU A 22 5.34 -14.97 26.62
C LEU A 22 6.72 -15.50 27.04
N GLU A 23 6.79 -16.62 27.75
CA GLU A 23 8.05 -17.29 28.09
C GLU A 23 8.88 -17.63 26.83
N GLN A 24 8.22 -18.11 25.78
CA GLN A 24 8.89 -18.36 24.50
C GLN A 24 9.41 -17.10 23.82
N LEU A 25 8.69 -15.97 23.91
CA LEU A 25 9.19 -14.68 23.43
C LEU A 25 10.38 -14.19 24.26
N MET A 26 10.35 -14.39 25.59
CA MET A 26 11.44 -14.00 26.48
C MET A 26 12.76 -14.71 26.17
N ALA A 27 12.73 -15.86 25.48
CA ALA A 27 13.93 -16.53 24.98
C ALA A 27 14.79 -15.63 24.06
N LEU A 28 14.23 -14.58 23.45
CA LEU A 28 14.98 -13.59 22.66
C LEU A 28 16.00 -12.79 23.50
N LEU A 29 15.83 -12.72 24.81
CA LEU A 29 16.80 -12.08 25.70
C LEU A 29 18.05 -12.92 25.92
N ASP A 30 17.97 -14.23 25.70
CA ASP A 30 19.12 -15.10 25.85
C ASP A 30 20.06 -14.93 24.65
N LYS A 31 21.37 -14.82 24.92
CA LYS A 31 22.39 -14.84 23.88
C LYS A 31 22.37 -16.15 23.09
N GLN A 32 22.07 -17.26 23.74
CA GLN A 32 21.89 -18.58 23.09
C GLN A 32 20.48 -18.79 22.52
N GLY A 33 19.59 -17.81 22.71
CA GLY A 33 18.24 -17.82 22.19
C GLY A 33 18.17 -17.65 20.66
N PRO A 34 16.96 -17.76 20.08
CA PRO A 34 16.79 -17.64 18.64
C PRO A 34 17.15 -16.24 18.16
N ARG A 35 17.82 -16.12 17.00
CA ARG A 35 18.10 -14.80 16.39
C ARG A 35 16.88 -14.19 15.69
N VAL A 36 15.99 -15.04 15.19
CA VAL A 36 14.73 -14.63 14.56
C VAL A 36 13.59 -15.48 15.13
N LEU A 37 12.57 -14.81 15.66
CA LEU A 37 11.32 -15.43 16.11
C LEU A 37 10.15 -14.83 15.31
N TRP A 38 9.30 -15.69 14.75
CA TRP A 38 8.12 -15.31 14.00
C TRP A 38 6.84 -15.71 14.75
N LEU A 39 6.10 -14.71 15.25
CA LEU A 39 4.80 -14.86 15.90
C LEU A 39 3.67 -14.76 14.86
N HIS A 40 2.90 -15.82 14.66
CA HIS A 40 1.78 -15.80 13.71
C HIS A 40 0.47 -16.34 14.27
N GLY A 41 -0.65 -15.79 13.79
CA GLY A 41 -1.99 -16.21 14.17
C GLY A 41 -3.06 -15.30 13.57
N VAL A 42 -4.32 -15.71 13.64
CA VAL A 42 -5.45 -14.99 13.02
C VAL A 42 -5.63 -13.57 13.57
N ALA A 43 -6.38 -12.72 12.87
CA ALA A 43 -6.68 -11.37 13.33
C ALA A 43 -7.41 -11.39 14.69
N GLY A 44 -7.11 -10.44 15.59
CA GLY A 44 -7.77 -10.36 16.89
C GLY A 44 -7.40 -11.44 17.93
N ILE A 45 -6.50 -12.38 17.60
CA ILE A 45 -6.08 -13.48 18.49
C ILE A 45 -5.21 -13.05 19.69
N GLY A 46 -4.86 -11.76 19.76
CA GLY A 46 -4.08 -11.17 20.85
C GLY A 46 -2.58 -11.00 20.58
N LYS A 47 -2.12 -11.07 19.32
CA LYS A 47 -0.70 -10.85 18.97
C LYS A 47 -0.16 -9.52 19.49
N SER A 48 -0.81 -8.41 19.15
CA SER A 48 -0.37 -7.06 19.56
C SER A 48 -0.42 -6.87 21.10
N MET A 49 -1.38 -7.50 21.80
CA MET A 49 -1.39 -7.52 23.27
C MET A 49 -0.16 -8.25 23.82
N LEU A 50 0.13 -9.45 23.29
CA LEU A 50 1.30 -10.24 23.70
C LEU A 50 2.61 -9.51 23.42
N LEU A 51 2.75 -8.87 22.26
CA LEU A 51 3.90 -8.02 21.92
C LEU A 51 4.03 -6.84 22.88
N GLY A 52 2.92 -6.18 23.24
CA GLY A 52 2.92 -5.08 24.20
C GLY A 52 3.41 -5.50 25.58
N HIS A 53 2.96 -6.66 26.08
CA HIS A 53 3.44 -7.24 27.34
C HIS A 53 4.92 -7.64 27.27
N PHE A 54 5.34 -8.28 26.18
CA PHE A 54 6.74 -8.60 25.94
C PHE A 54 7.63 -7.34 25.97
N VAL A 55 7.27 -6.30 25.22
CA VAL A 55 8.05 -5.06 25.18
C VAL A 55 8.07 -4.36 26.53
N HIS A 56 6.95 -4.41 27.29
CA HIS A 56 6.92 -3.90 28.65
C HIS A 56 7.90 -4.65 29.56
N GLN A 57 7.95 -5.98 29.52
CA GLN A 57 8.89 -6.79 30.30
C GLN A 57 10.34 -6.57 29.89
N VAL A 58 10.63 -6.48 28.59
CA VAL A 58 11.96 -6.14 28.06
C VAL A 58 12.42 -4.78 28.60
N GLY A 59 11.53 -3.79 28.67
CA GLY A 59 11.82 -2.47 29.25
C GLY A 59 12.08 -2.49 30.77
N GLN A 60 11.61 -3.51 31.51
CA GLN A 60 11.90 -3.66 32.94
C GLN A 60 13.30 -4.20 33.21
N VAL A 61 13.91 -4.89 32.24
CA VAL A 61 15.26 -5.46 32.33
C VAL A 61 16.33 -4.63 31.59
N ASP A 62 15.98 -3.38 31.24
CA ASP A 62 16.84 -2.37 30.58
C ASP A 62 17.46 -2.79 29.24
N VAL A 63 16.82 -3.76 28.56
CA VAL A 63 17.26 -4.22 27.24
C VAL A 63 16.68 -3.29 26.16
N PRO A 64 17.50 -2.76 25.24
CA PRO A 64 17.01 -1.85 24.21
C PRO A 64 16.08 -2.58 23.23
N CYS A 65 14.94 -1.95 22.95
CA CYS A 65 13.90 -2.50 22.08
C CYS A 65 13.43 -1.45 21.08
N LEU A 66 13.57 -1.73 19.79
CA LEU A 66 13.06 -0.91 18.68
C LEU A 66 11.82 -1.57 18.11
N CYS A 67 10.77 -0.80 17.85
CA CYS A 67 9.49 -1.35 17.43
C CYS A 67 8.96 -0.63 16.21
N LEU A 68 8.54 -1.43 15.23
CA LEU A 68 8.04 -0.98 13.93
C LEU A 68 6.64 -1.55 13.72
N ASP A 69 5.72 -0.70 13.25
CA ASP A 69 4.45 -1.14 12.68
C ASP A 69 4.62 -1.25 11.16
N GLY A 70 4.56 -2.48 10.62
CA GLY A 70 4.70 -2.74 9.20
C GLY A 70 3.68 -1.99 8.33
N ARG A 71 2.55 -1.55 8.89
CA ARG A 71 1.55 -0.72 8.19
C ARG A 71 2.03 0.70 7.89
N GLU A 72 3.04 1.17 8.61
CA GLU A 72 3.62 2.51 8.48
C GLU A 72 4.95 2.52 7.72
N VAL A 73 5.51 1.34 7.47
CA VAL A 73 6.78 1.17 6.79
C VAL A 73 6.52 0.99 5.29
N GLU A 74 7.15 1.82 4.47
CA GLU A 74 7.13 1.60 3.02
C GLU A 74 7.80 0.25 2.72
N PRO A 75 7.15 -0.67 1.96
CA PRO A 75 7.60 -2.04 1.77
C PRO A 75 8.72 -2.12 0.72
N THR A 76 9.75 -1.29 0.92
CA THR A 76 10.99 -1.22 0.16
C THR A 76 12.18 -1.26 1.12
N PRO A 77 13.36 -1.73 0.69
CA PRO A 77 14.55 -1.77 1.55
C PRO A 77 14.86 -0.40 2.17
N ASP A 78 14.81 0.66 1.36
CA ASP A 78 15.07 2.04 1.81
C ASP A 78 14.00 2.51 2.80
N GLY A 79 12.73 2.19 2.56
CA GLY A 79 11.61 2.50 3.46
C GLY A 79 11.78 1.84 4.83
N PHE A 80 12.15 0.56 4.84
CA PHE A 80 12.41 -0.18 6.07
C PHE A 80 13.61 0.37 6.84
N MET A 81 14.71 0.67 6.15
CA MET A 81 15.91 1.26 6.77
C MET A 81 15.64 2.67 7.32
N ALA A 82 14.85 3.48 6.62
CA ALA A 82 14.43 4.81 7.08
C ALA A 82 13.57 4.71 8.35
N ALA A 83 12.64 3.76 8.41
CA ALA A 83 11.81 3.53 9.59
C ALA A 83 12.64 3.07 10.80
N LEU A 84 13.57 2.13 10.59
CA LEU A 84 14.55 1.70 11.59
C LEU A 84 15.41 2.85 12.11
N GLN A 85 15.86 3.74 11.22
CA GLN A 85 16.65 4.91 11.59
C GLN A 85 15.85 5.88 12.46
N GLU A 86 14.58 6.08 12.14
CA GLU A 86 13.74 6.96 12.91
C GLU A 86 13.54 6.47 14.35
N VAL A 87 13.18 5.19 14.52
CA VAL A 87 12.92 4.64 15.86
C VAL A 87 14.20 4.49 16.69
N SER A 88 15.36 4.32 16.04
CA SER A 88 16.66 4.28 16.74
C SER A 88 17.17 5.67 17.18
N GLY A 89 16.65 6.77 16.63
CA GLY A 89 17.10 8.13 16.94
C GLY A 89 18.48 8.50 16.36
N CYS A 90 19.10 7.64 15.55
CA CYS A 90 20.42 7.87 14.96
C CYS A 90 20.34 8.75 13.71
N ARG A 91 21.10 9.87 13.65
CA ARG A 91 21.28 10.64 12.41
C ARG A 91 22.39 10.02 11.57
N MET A 92 22.07 9.51 10.39
CA MET A 92 23.07 8.92 9.49
C MET A 92 24.05 9.96 8.93
N ALA A 93 25.34 9.59 8.91
CA ALA A 93 26.28 10.01 7.88
C ALA A 93 26.06 9.16 6.61
N ALA A 94 26.45 9.66 5.44
CA ALA A 94 26.13 9.14 4.10
C ALA A 94 26.58 7.69 3.77
N SER A 95 27.01 6.87 4.72
CA SER A 95 27.68 5.58 4.49
C SER A 95 26.82 4.31 4.64
N GLY A 96 25.53 4.38 4.93
CA GLY A 96 24.62 3.21 4.77
C GLY A 96 24.87 2.01 5.69
N ARG A 97 25.68 2.12 6.75
CA ARG A 97 26.09 0.96 7.55
C ARG A 97 25.07 0.61 8.64
N LEU A 98 24.45 -0.57 8.50
CA LEU A 98 23.57 -1.22 9.48
C LEU A 98 24.23 -1.31 10.88
N ASP A 99 25.55 -1.51 10.91
CA ASP A 99 26.36 -1.60 12.13
C ASP A 99 26.36 -0.30 12.94
N ALA A 100 26.29 0.86 12.28
CA ALA A 100 26.20 2.16 12.96
C ALA A 100 24.81 2.43 13.53
N LEU A 101 23.77 1.80 12.94
CA LEU A 101 22.38 1.97 13.32
C LEU A 101 22.00 1.06 14.50
N LEU A 102 22.45 -0.19 14.45
CA LEU A 102 22.14 -1.23 15.44
C LEU A 102 23.24 -1.37 16.50
N GLY A 103 24.41 -0.77 16.27
CA GLY A 103 25.54 -0.71 17.19
C GLY A 103 26.33 -2.01 17.20
N ASP A 104 27.53 -2.00 16.60
CA ASP A 104 28.49 -3.10 16.72
C ASP A 104 29.08 -3.14 18.15
N GLY A 105 29.25 -4.35 18.71
CA GLY A 105 29.89 -4.55 20.03
C GLY A 105 29.01 -4.33 21.28
N ARG A 106 27.68 -4.31 21.18
CA ARG A 106 26.80 -4.28 22.37
C ARG A 106 26.99 -5.55 23.23
N LYS A 107 27.10 -5.38 24.55
CA LYS A 107 27.15 -6.51 25.50
C LYS A 107 25.79 -7.19 25.67
N GLU A 108 24.71 -6.44 25.49
CA GLU A 108 23.32 -6.85 25.65
C GLU A 108 22.62 -6.96 24.29
N PRO A 109 21.62 -7.86 24.16
CA PRO A 109 20.89 -7.99 22.92
C PRO A 109 20.11 -6.72 22.58
N LEU A 110 20.01 -6.37 21.30
CA LEU A 110 19.08 -5.37 20.79
C LEU A 110 17.89 -6.10 20.17
N ILE A 111 16.69 -5.88 20.70
CA ILE A 111 15.47 -6.46 20.14
C ILE A 111 14.87 -5.50 19.12
N VAL A 112 14.54 -6.01 17.94
CA VAL A 112 13.77 -5.30 16.92
C VAL A 112 12.45 -6.04 16.72
N VAL A 113 11.34 -5.42 17.11
CA VAL A 113 9.99 -5.92 16.93
C VAL A 113 9.38 -5.32 15.67
N VAL A 114 8.82 -6.15 14.79
CA VAL A 114 8.08 -5.72 13.61
C VAL A 114 6.70 -6.36 13.65
N ASP A 115 5.66 -5.56 13.90
CA ASP A 115 4.26 -6.01 13.85
C ASP A 115 3.67 -5.83 12.44
N ALA A 116 2.56 -6.50 12.17
CA ALA A 116 1.81 -6.43 10.90
C ALA A 116 2.65 -6.77 9.64
N MET A 117 3.44 -7.84 9.71
CA MET A 117 4.30 -8.33 8.63
C MET A 117 3.56 -8.61 7.32
N GLU A 118 2.24 -8.82 7.33
CA GLU A 118 1.43 -8.90 6.12
C GLU A 118 1.54 -7.64 5.23
N SER A 119 1.79 -6.46 5.83
CA SER A 119 1.98 -5.20 5.11
C SER A 119 3.36 -5.09 4.44
N LEU A 120 4.30 -5.96 4.84
CA LEU A 120 5.68 -5.99 4.35
C LEU A 120 5.98 -7.25 3.52
N CYS A 121 4.95 -7.87 2.94
CA CYS A 121 5.10 -9.07 2.13
C CYS A 121 6.11 -8.89 0.97
N LEU A 122 6.18 -7.70 0.36
CA LEU A 122 7.15 -7.37 -0.71
C LEU A 122 8.62 -7.37 -0.24
N LEU A 123 8.86 -7.27 1.07
CA LEU A 123 10.19 -7.23 1.66
C LEU A 123 10.68 -8.57 2.17
N GLU A 124 9.81 -9.58 2.22
CA GLU A 124 10.09 -10.85 2.90
C GLU A 124 11.40 -11.51 2.42
N VAL A 125 11.61 -11.57 1.10
CA VAL A 125 12.85 -12.10 0.49
C VAL A 125 14.08 -11.26 0.87
N TRP A 126 13.97 -9.93 0.86
CA TRP A 126 15.06 -9.03 1.20
C TRP A 126 15.42 -9.12 2.69
N LEU A 127 14.44 -9.16 3.59
CA LEU A 127 14.66 -9.34 5.03
C LEU A 127 15.48 -10.61 5.28
N ARG A 128 15.07 -11.70 4.64
CA ARG A 128 15.68 -13.01 4.76
C ARG A 128 17.12 -13.08 4.24
N GLN A 129 17.40 -12.52 3.07
CA GLN A 129 18.70 -12.72 2.40
C GLN A 129 19.68 -11.56 2.51
N SER A 130 19.17 -10.36 2.72
CA SER A 130 20.00 -9.15 2.77
C SER A 130 20.11 -8.61 4.17
N LEU A 131 18.99 -8.49 4.89
CA LEU A 131 19.02 -7.92 6.24
C LEU A 131 19.59 -8.93 7.25
N ILE A 132 18.94 -10.09 7.41
CA ILE A 132 19.27 -11.07 8.45
C ILE A 132 20.73 -11.52 8.43
N PRO A 133 21.33 -11.89 7.28
CA PRO A 133 22.73 -12.31 7.24
C PRO A 133 23.73 -11.20 7.59
N ARG A 134 23.30 -9.94 7.52
CA ARG A 134 24.10 -8.76 7.84
C ARG A 134 23.80 -8.19 9.23
N LEU A 135 22.83 -8.75 9.96
CA LEU A 135 22.52 -8.29 11.31
C LEU A 135 23.70 -8.56 12.24
N PRO A 136 24.11 -7.59 13.08
CA PRO A 136 25.11 -7.82 14.11
C PRO A 136 24.69 -8.96 15.06
N GLU A 137 25.67 -9.67 15.62
CA GLU A 137 25.44 -10.86 16.46
C GLU A 137 24.55 -10.56 17.68
N GLY A 138 24.58 -9.33 18.21
CA GLY A 138 23.75 -8.89 19.31
C GLY A 138 22.30 -8.54 18.94
N VAL A 139 21.92 -8.53 17.66
CA VAL A 139 20.55 -8.16 17.25
C VAL A 139 19.65 -9.38 17.19
N ARG A 140 18.42 -9.22 17.66
CA ARG A 140 17.36 -10.24 17.70
C ARG A 140 16.10 -9.67 17.05
N LEU A 141 15.47 -10.42 16.15
CA LEU A 141 14.25 -10.02 15.46
C LEU A 141 13.03 -10.76 16.01
N LEU A 142 11.99 -10.01 16.34
CA LEU A 142 10.65 -10.52 16.60
C LEU A 142 9.70 -10.02 15.50
N LEU A 143 9.34 -10.91 14.59
CA LEU A 143 8.44 -10.61 13.48
C LEU A 143 7.05 -11.11 13.81
N SER A 144 6.01 -10.30 13.65
CA SER A 144 4.62 -10.70 13.87
C SER A 144 3.73 -10.44 12.67
N GLY A 145 2.92 -11.43 12.31
CA GLY A 145 1.98 -11.32 11.20
C GLY A 145 0.80 -12.28 11.29
N ARG A 146 -0.10 -12.22 10.32
CA ARG A 146 -1.28 -13.12 10.27
C ARG A 146 -0.94 -14.56 9.89
N HIS A 147 0.11 -14.75 9.11
CA HIS A 147 0.47 -16.03 8.50
C HIS A 147 1.86 -16.51 8.93
N ARG A 148 2.07 -17.82 8.81
CA ARG A 148 3.40 -18.43 8.93
C ARG A 148 4.33 -17.84 7.84
N PRO A 149 5.64 -17.67 8.10
CA PRO A 149 6.58 -17.21 7.06
C PRO A 149 6.63 -18.20 5.89
N ALA A 150 6.99 -17.70 4.71
CA ALA A 150 7.14 -18.55 3.52
C ALA A 150 8.15 -19.68 3.77
N THR A 151 8.00 -20.81 3.06
CA THR A 151 8.81 -22.02 3.23
C THR A 151 10.31 -21.75 3.17
N GLY A 152 10.75 -20.86 2.28
CA GLY A 152 12.17 -20.57 2.18
C GLY A 152 12.78 -19.81 3.38
N TRP A 153 12.04 -19.44 4.42
CA TRP A 153 12.62 -19.00 5.70
C TRP A 153 13.24 -20.15 6.51
N PHE A 154 12.90 -21.40 6.17
CA PHE A 154 13.39 -22.58 6.87
C PHE A 154 14.60 -23.23 6.19
N ASP A 155 14.80 -22.96 4.89
CA ASP A 155 15.85 -23.58 4.08
C ASP A 155 17.03 -22.63 3.80
N GLY A 156 18.26 -23.12 3.96
CA GLY A 156 19.49 -22.43 3.50
C GLY A 156 20.05 -21.32 4.40
N HIS A 157 19.48 -21.09 5.59
CA HIS A 157 20.00 -20.07 6.53
C HIS A 157 21.00 -20.64 7.51
N ALA A 158 22.02 -19.86 7.84
CA ALA A 158 22.90 -20.14 8.98
C ALA A 158 22.15 -20.10 10.33
N GLU A 159 20.95 -19.50 10.36
CA GLU A 159 20.16 -19.26 11.57
C GLU A 159 18.69 -19.63 11.37
N PRO A 160 18.19 -20.68 12.02
CA PRO A 160 16.82 -21.14 11.84
C PRO A 160 15.83 -20.16 12.47
N VAL A 161 14.77 -19.85 11.73
CA VAL A 161 13.67 -19.00 12.18
C VAL A 161 12.75 -19.81 13.08
N ARG A 162 12.61 -19.40 14.34
CA ARG A 162 11.70 -20.06 15.28
C ARG A 162 10.28 -19.52 15.09
N CYS A 163 9.33 -20.38 14.76
CA CYS A 163 7.92 -19.99 14.65
C CYS A 163 7.17 -20.24 15.96
N LEU A 164 6.33 -19.28 16.34
CA LEU A 164 5.39 -19.36 17.44
C LEU A 164 3.98 -19.13 16.89
N HIS A 165 3.14 -20.17 16.92
CA HIS A 165 1.75 -20.05 16.53
C HIS A 165 0.91 -19.60 17.73
N LEU A 166 0.15 -18.53 17.57
CA LEU A 166 -0.78 -18.04 18.57
C LEU A 166 -2.19 -18.56 18.25
N GLU A 167 -2.61 -19.57 19.00
CA GLU A 167 -3.93 -20.19 18.92
C GLU A 167 -4.97 -19.44 19.75
N ALA A 168 -6.25 -19.85 19.68
CA ALA A 168 -7.28 -19.36 20.60
C ALA A 168 -6.92 -19.69 22.06
N LEU A 169 -7.47 -18.94 23.02
CA LEU A 169 -7.25 -19.23 24.43
C LEU A 169 -7.81 -20.61 24.75
N ALA A 170 -7.03 -21.39 25.51
CA ALA A 170 -7.49 -22.66 26.03
C ALA A 170 -8.78 -22.47 26.85
N ASP A 171 -9.64 -23.48 26.84
CA ASP A 171 -10.96 -23.43 27.46
C ASP A 171 -10.96 -22.93 28.90
N ALA A 172 -10.01 -23.42 29.72
CA ALA A 172 -9.87 -23.00 31.10
C ALA A 172 -9.47 -21.52 31.24
N ALA A 173 -8.60 -21.02 30.36
CA ALA A 173 -8.17 -19.62 30.37
C ALA A 173 -9.28 -18.68 29.89
N ALA A 174 -9.99 -19.05 28.82
CA ALA A 174 -11.13 -18.30 28.31
C ALA A 174 -12.25 -18.20 29.36
N GLU A 175 -12.60 -19.32 30.01
CA GLU A 175 -13.61 -19.33 31.07
C GLU A 175 -13.17 -18.54 32.30
N ALA A 176 -11.91 -18.67 32.72
CA ALA A 176 -11.36 -17.88 33.82
C ALA A 176 -11.39 -16.37 33.51
N TRP A 177 -11.12 -15.99 32.27
CA TRP A 177 -11.20 -14.59 31.84
C TRP A 177 -12.64 -14.07 31.85
N LEU A 178 -13.59 -14.82 31.28
CA LEU A 178 -15.01 -14.47 31.33
C LEU A 178 -15.52 -14.30 32.78
N ARG A 179 -15.12 -15.19 33.70
CA ARG A 179 -15.47 -15.06 35.12
C ARG A 179 -14.87 -13.80 35.75
N ARG A 180 -13.62 -13.45 35.42
CA ARG A 180 -12.99 -12.20 35.88
C ARG A 180 -13.68 -10.95 35.32
N LEU A 181 -14.28 -11.05 34.13
CA LEU A 181 -15.09 -9.99 33.52
C LEU A 181 -16.51 -9.90 34.11
N GLY A 182 -16.85 -10.71 35.13
CA GLY A 182 -18.09 -10.61 35.89
C GLY A 182 -19.19 -11.60 35.48
N PHE A 183 -18.93 -12.51 34.54
CA PHE A 183 -19.90 -13.55 34.19
C PHE A 183 -19.96 -14.68 35.24
N SER A 184 -21.16 -15.17 35.54
CA SER A 184 -21.34 -16.36 36.37
C SER A 184 -20.69 -17.60 35.72
N ALA A 185 -20.42 -18.64 36.51
CA ALA A 185 -19.83 -19.89 36.00
C ALA A 185 -20.64 -20.51 34.85
N ALA A 186 -21.98 -20.48 34.93
CA ALA A 186 -22.85 -21.00 33.88
C ALA A 186 -22.78 -20.15 32.59
N GLN A 187 -22.80 -18.82 32.72
CA GLN A 187 -22.65 -17.91 31.58
C GLN A 187 -21.27 -18.04 30.93
N ALA A 188 -20.20 -18.10 31.73
CA ALA A 188 -18.83 -18.23 31.24
C ALA A 188 -18.63 -19.54 30.47
N CYS A 189 -19.17 -20.66 30.96
CA CYS A 189 -19.14 -21.95 30.27
C CYS A 189 -19.89 -21.88 28.92
N HIS A 190 -21.08 -21.27 28.89
CA HIS A 190 -21.86 -21.12 27.68
C HIS A 190 -21.17 -20.21 26.64
N LEU A 191 -20.69 -19.04 27.07
CA LEU A 191 -20.01 -18.08 26.19
C LEU A 191 -18.69 -18.64 25.65
N ARG A 192 -17.94 -19.39 26.46
CA ARG A 192 -16.73 -20.08 26.02
C ARG A 192 -17.00 -20.98 24.80
N GLN A 193 -18.09 -21.76 24.82
CA GLN A 193 -18.48 -22.63 23.72
C GLN A 193 -18.82 -21.86 22.42
N ARG A 194 -19.34 -20.64 22.56
CA ARG A 194 -19.73 -19.80 21.40
C ARG A 194 -18.55 -19.01 20.85
N LEU A 195 -17.75 -18.40 21.72
CA LEU A 195 -16.71 -17.44 21.35
C LEU A 195 -15.40 -18.12 20.90
N HIS A 196 -15.33 -19.45 20.94
CA HIS A 196 -14.20 -20.27 20.46
C HIS A 196 -12.84 -19.83 21.06
N GLY A 197 -12.83 -19.38 22.32
CA GLY A 197 -11.62 -18.87 22.98
C GLY A 197 -11.01 -17.62 22.34
N HIS A 198 -11.73 -16.94 21.44
CA HIS A 198 -11.20 -15.81 20.66
C HIS A 198 -11.15 -14.51 21.49
N PRO A 199 -9.96 -13.92 21.75
CA PRO A 199 -9.84 -12.80 22.70
C PRO A 199 -10.65 -11.56 22.39
N LEU A 200 -10.64 -11.09 21.13
CA LEU A 200 -11.44 -9.92 20.76
C LEU A 200 -12.95 -10.17 20.91
N ALA A 201 -13.41 -11.40 20.65
CA ALA A 201 -14.82 -11.75 20.74
C ALA A 201 -15.25 -11.83 22.22
N ILE A 202 -14.40 -12.39 23.08
CA ILE A 202 -14.57 -12.37 24.55
C ILE A 202 -14.67 -10.94 25.06
N ARG A 203 -13.79 -10.04 24.62
CA ARG A 203 -13.81 -8.65 25.06
C ARG A 203 -15.08 -7.91 24.63
N LEU A 204 -15.48 -8.05 23.36
CA LEU A 204 -16.70 -7.41 22.85
C LEU A 204 -17.95 -7.99 23.51
N ALA A 205 -18.05 -9.31 23.66
CA ALA A 205 -19.16 -9.95 24.36
C ALA A 205 -19.24 -9.49 25.83
N ALA A 206 -18.10 -9.33 26.51
CA ALA A 206 -18.06 -8.82 27.87
C ALA A 206 -18.49 -7.37 28.00
N ALA A 207 -18.15 -6.52 27.02
CA ALA A 207 -18.57 -5.13 27.00
C ALA A 207 -20.07 -4.98 26.70
N LEU A 208 -20.64 -5.82 25.83
CA LEU A 208 -21.98 -5.63 25.27
C LEU A 208 -23.07 -6.45 25.97
N LEU A 209 -22.85 -7.74 26.20
CA LEU A 209 -23.92 -8.64 26.68
C LEU A 209 -24.52 -8.27 28.05
N PRO A 210 -23.81 -7.64 29.01
CA PRO A 210 -24.45 -7.18 30.24
C PRO A 210 -25.60 -6.20 30.03
N ALA A 211 -25.54 -5.36 28.98
CA ALA A 211 -26.61 -4.45 28.61
C ALA A 211 -27.72 -5.12 27.78
N HIS A 212 -27.45 -6.31 27.23
CA HIS A 212 -28.35 -7.06 26.34
C HIS A 212 -28.64 -8.48 26.86
N PRO A 213 -29.34 -8.63 28.00
CA PRO A 213 -29.52 -9.93 28.66
C PRO A 213 -30.33 -10.95 27.84
N ASP A 214 -31.18 -10.48 26.92
CA ASP A 214 -32.01 -11.31 26.07
C ASP A 214 -31.26 -11.83 24.82
N VAL A 215 -30.11 -11.24 24.50
CA VAL A 215 -29.33 -11.62 23.33
C VAL A 215 -28.61 -12.93 23.60
N ARG A 216 -28.78 -13.88 22.67
CA ARG A 216 -28.06 -15.16 22.64
C ARG A 216 -27.17 -15.21 21.42
N LEU A 217 -25.89 -15.51 21.64
CA LEU A 217 -24.95 -15.74 20.54
C LEU A 217 -25.23 -17.12 19.92
N PRO A 218 -25.34 -17.22 18.58
CA PRO A 218 -25.64 -18.46 17.89
C PRO A 218 -24.47 -19.44 17.90
N GLU A 219 -24.73 -20.71 17.55
CA GLU A 219 -23.67 -21.64 17.13
C GLU A 219 -23.30 -21.32 15.71
N ALA A 220 -22.25 -20.53 15.57
CA ALA A 220 -21.90 -19.93 14.31
C ALA A 220 -20.39 -19.83 14.17
N SER A 221 -19.96 -19.49 12.96
CA SER A 221 -18.57 -19.14 12.70
C SER A 221 -18.19 -17.89 13.51
N LEU A 222 -16.88 -17.74 13.79
CA LEU A 222 -16.38 -16.53 14.45
C LEU A 222 -16.78 -15.25 13.68
N GLN A 223 -16.84 -15.32 12.35
CA GLN A 223 -17.24 -14.20 11.51
C GLN A 223 -18.68 -13.75 11.80
N GLU A 224 -19.63 -14.68 11.84
CA GLU A 224 -21.04 -14.38 12.15
C GLU A 224 -21.21 -13.84 13.59
N ILE A 225 -20.42 -14.37 14.53
CA ILE A 225 -20.42 -13.86 15.91
C ILE A 225 -19.90 -12.43 15.96
N MET A 226 -18.82 -12.13 15.24
CA MET A 226 -18.27 -10.78 15.15
C MET A 226 -19.23 -9.80 14.47
N ASP A 227 -19.98 -10.26 13.46
CA ASP A 227 -21.02 -9.46 12.80
C ASP A 227 -22.12 -9.09 13.78
N GLN A 228 -22.64 -10.07 14.53
CA GLN A 228 -23.66 -9.83 15.55
C GLN A 228 -23.15 -8.90 16.66
N LEU A 229 -21.91 -9.09 17.14
CA LEU A 229 -21.32 -8.22 18.16
C LEU A 229 -21.12 -6.78 17.65
N ALA A 230 -20.74 -6.60 16.38
CA ALA A 230 -20.61 -5.29 15.77
C ALA A 230 -21.96 -4.57 15.62
N GLU A 231 -23.03 -5.31 15.28
CA GLU A 231 -24.39 -4.76 15.22
C GLU A 231 -24.91 -4.35 16.60
N LEU A 232 -24.66 -5.16 17.64
CA LEU A 232 -24.98 -4.79 19.02
C LEU A 232 -24.21 -3.54 19.46
N TYR A 233 -22.92 -3.46 19.12
CA TYR A 233 -22.12 -2.28 19.41
C TYR A 233 -22.71 -1.02 18.78
N LEU A 234 -23.13 -1.09 17.51
CA LEU A 234 -23.81 0.03 16.85
C LEU A 234 -25.13 0.41 17.54
N ALA A 235 -25.90 -0.59 17.99
CA ALA A 235 -27.19 -0.36 18.66
C ALA A 235 -27.04 0.32 20.03
N ASP A 236 -25.91 0.13 20.72
CA ASP A 236 -25.60 0.77 22.01
C ASP A 236 -25.13 2.21 21.89
N ILE A 237 -24.75 2.65 20.69
CA ILE A 237 -24.34 4.04 20.47
C ILE A 237 -25.60 4.93 20.49
N PRO A 238 -25.74 5.82 21.49
CA PRO A 238 -26.99 6.59 21.65
C PRO A 238 -27.16 7.65 20.56
N GLU A 239 -26.05 8.21 20.10
CA GLU A 239 -26.05 9.30 19.12
C GLU A 239 -25.98 8.75 17.70
N HIS A 240 -27.04 8.95 16.92
CA HIS A 240 -27.12 8.48 15.53
C HIS A 240 -25.93 8.96 14.68
N PHE A 241 -25.43 10.17 14.93
CA PHE A 241 -24.27 10.71 14.23
C PHE A 241 -22.98 9.92 14.56
N GLN A 242 -22.79 9.47 15.80
CA GLN A 242 -21.64 8.67 16.19
C GLN A 242 -21.67 7.27 15.52
N CYS A 243 -22.85 6.69 15.31
CA CYS A 243 -23.01 5.48 14.48
C CYS A 243 -22.53 5.72 13.05
N GLN A 244 -22.96 6.84 12.43
CA GLN A 244 -22.56 7.21 11.06
C GLN A 244 -21.05 7.44 10.96
N LEU A 245 -20.43 8.07 11.97
CA LEU A 245 -18.99 8.24 12.03
C LEU A 245 -18.27 6.90 12.06
N LEU A 246 -18.75 5.94 12.85
CA LEU A 246 -18.14 4.61 12.95
C LEU A 246 -18.31 3.79 11.66
N GLU A 247 -19.49 3.88 11.04
CA GLU A 247 -19.77 3.37 9.69
C GLU A 247 -18.79 3.95 8.66
N GLY A 248 -18.63 5.27 8.57
CA GLY A 248 -17.68 5.90 7.64
C GLY A 248 -16.22 5.54 7.95
N ALA A 249 -15.85 5.50 9.23
CA ALA A 249 -14.52 5.10 9.69
C ALA A 249 -14.20 3.64 9.32
N SER A 250 -15.22 2.78 9.18
CA SER A 250 -15.04 1.39 8.79
C SER A 250 -14.57 1.19 7.33
N LEU A 251 -14.74 2.21 6.50
CA LEU A 251 -14.50 2.16 5.05
C LEU A 251 -13.13 2.69 4.64
N VAL A 252 -12.31 3.11 5.61
CA VAL A 252 -10.99 3.69 5.38
C VAL A 252 -9.94 2.99 6.23
N ARG A 253 -8.71 2.97 5.74
CA ARG A 253 -7.57 2.37 6.46
C ARG A 253 -7.31 3.08 7.79
N ARG A 254 -7.46 4.41 7.77
CA ARG A 254 -7.29 5.32 8.90
C ARG A 254 -8.19 6.53 8.74
N VAL A 255 -8.53 7.13 9.87
CA VAL A 255 -9.38 8.32 9.95
C VAL A 255 -8.53 9.52 10.32
N SER A 256 -8.64 10.58 9.54
CA SER A 256 -8.05 11.89 9.81
C SER A 256 -9.13 12.97 9.71
N GLU A 257 -8.87 14.16 10.28
CA GLU A 257 -9.82 15.27 10.17
C GLU A 257 -10.17 15.64 8.72
N PRO A 258 -9.24 15.68 7.75
CA PRO A 258 -9.60 15.92 6.34
C PRO A 258 -10.53 14.84 5.75
N VAL A 259 -10.33 13.57 6.12
CA VAL A 259 -11.20 12.47 5.68
C VAL A 259 -12.60 12.62 6.29
N LEU A 260 -12.69 12.96 7.58
CA LEU A 260 -13.97 13.24 8.24
C LEU A 260 -14.68 14.46 7.64
N GLN A 261 -13.94 15.54 7.38
CA GLN A 261 -14.50 16.74 6.76
C GLN A 261 -15.08 16.46 5.38
N ALA A 262 -14.44 15.58 4.60
CA ALA A 262 -14.96 15.21 3.28
C ALA A 262 -16.19 14.29 3.38
N MET A 263 -16.19 13.30 4.28
CA MET A 263 -17.32 12.39 4.45
C MET A 263 -18.54 13.11 5.07
N PHE A 264 -18.29 14.04 6.01
CA PHE A 264 -19.30 14.72 6.82
C PHE A 264 -19.15 16.26 6.77
N PRO A 265 -19.35 16.90 5.61
CA PRO A 265 -19.03 18.33 5.41
C PRO A 265 -19.87 19.29 6.26
N GLY A 266 -21.01 18.85 6.79
CA GLY A 266 -21.88 19.65 7.67
C GLY A 266 -21.55 19.55 9.16
N ALA A 267 -20.56 18.74 9.55
CA ALA A 267 -20.16 18.54 10.94
C ALA A 267 -18.76 19.10 11.20
N SER A 268 -18.49 19.45 12.46
CA SER A 268 -17.12 19.82 12.88
C SER A 268 -16.21 18.60 12.84
N SER A 269 -15.18 18.62 11.98
CA SER A 269 -14.20 17.54 11.86
C SER A 269 -13.51 17.23 13.19
N ALA A 270 -13.16 18.27 13.96
CA ALA A 270 -12.52 18.12 15.26
C ALA A 270 -13.44 17.46 16.29
N ALA A 271 -14.74 17.82 16.30
CA ALA A 271 -15.71 17.19 17.19
C ALA A 271 -15.98 15.73 16.79
N ALA A 272 -16.11 15.46 15.49
CA ALA A 272 -16.25 14.10 14.96
C ALA A 272 -15.04 13.23 15.30
N TYR A 273 -13.83 13.77 15.15
CA TYR A 273 -12.58 13.08 15.51
C TYR A 273 -12.53 12.76 17.00
N ALA A 274 -12.87 13.72 17.86
CA ALA A 274 -12.93 13.52 19.31
C ALA A 274 -13.98 12.46 19.71
N SER A 275 -15.16 12.49 19.07
CA SER A 275 -16.25 11.53 19.29
C SER A 275 -15.87 10.10 18.87
N LEU A 276 -15.16 9.93 17.75
CA LEU A 276 -14.63 8.61 17.38
C LEU A 276 -13.54 8.14 18.33
N ARG A 277 -12.63 9.04 18.74
CA ARG A 277 -11.52 8.72 19.64
C ARG A 277 -11.97 8.22 21.01
N SER A 278 -13.17 8.59 21.46
CA SER A 278 -13.71 8.13 22.75
C SER A 278 -14.27 6.70 22.72
N LEU A 279 -14.35 6.06 21.56
CA LEU A 279 -14.90 4.71 21.42
C LEU A 279 -13.83 3.63 21.69
N ASP A 280 -14.18 2.60 22.47
CA ASP A 280 -13.26 1.52 22.85
C ASP A 280 -12.79 0.66 21.66
N VAL A 281 -13.52 0.67 20.55
CA VAL A 281 -13.17 -0.07 19.32
C VAL A 281 -12.23 0.72 18.40
N VAL A 282 -11.88 1.95 18.79
CA VAL A 282 -11.04 2.89 18.04
C VAL A 282 -9.72 3.13 18.77
N GLU A 283 -8.62 2.93 18.06
CA GLU A 283 -7.26 3.19 18.54
C GLU A 283 -6.72 4.49 17.96
N ALA A 284 -6.07 5.31 18.79
CA ALA A 284 -5.37 6.50 18.36
C ALA A 284 -3.91 6.18 18.03
N TRP A 285 -3.49 6.54 16.81
CA TRP A 285 -2.14 6.40 16.30
C TRP A 285 -1.55 7.78 15.93
N PRO A 286 -0.22 7.92 15.78
CA PRO A 286 0.41 9.19 15.42
C PRO A 286 -0.10 9.80 14.10
N ASP A 287 -0.68 8.97 13.22
CA ASP A 287 -1.08 9.34 11.88
C ASP A 287 -2.61 9.32 11.66
N GLY A 288 -3.41 9.07 12.71
CA GLY A 288 -4.88 9.04 12.63
C GLY A 288 -5.53 8.11 13.64
N LEU A 289 -6.84 7.91 13.52
CA LEU A 289 -7.58 6.89 14.26
C LEU A 289 -7.74 5.62 13.41
N ARG A 290 -7.77 4.45 14.06
CA ARG A 290 -7.98 3.16 13.39
C ARG A 290 -9.00 2.35 14.16
N LEU A 291 -9.90 1.69 13.44
CA LEU A 291 -10.79 0.69 14.04
C LEU A 291 -10.07 -0.65 14.12
N HIS A 292 -10.37 -1.44 15.14
CA HIS A 292 -9.96 -2.84 15.19
C HIS A 292 -10.36 -3.59 13.91
N ASP A 293 -9.43 -4.31 13.30
CA ASP A 293 -9.61 -4.92 11.96
C ASP A 293 -10.89 -5.74 11.82
N MET A 294 -11.20 -6.63 12.76
CA MET A 294 -12.42 -7.46 12.66
C MET A 294 -13.72 -6.65 12.87
N VAL A 295 -13.68 -5.62 13.72
CA VAL A 295 -14.83 -4.73 13.91
C VAL A 295 -15.04 -3.88 12.65
N ARG A 296 -13.95 -3.35 12.08
CA ARG A 296 -13.95 -2.62 10.82
C ARG A 296 -14.56 -3.45 9.69
N GLU A 297 -14.08 -4.69 9.52
CA GLU A 297 -14.57 -5.61 8.47
C GLU A 297 -16.05 -5.99 8.66
N ALA A 298 -16.49 -6.23 9.90
CA ALA A 298 -17.90 -6.51 10.22
C ALA A 298 -18.81 -5.30 9.90
N LEU A 299 -18.42 -4.10 10.35
CA LEU A 299 -19.19 -2.87 10.13
C LEU A 299 -19.24 -2.49 8.65
N GLY A 300 -18.12 -2.60 7.93
CA GLY A 300 -18.05 -2.34 6.49
C GLY A 300 -18.97 -3.30 5.70
N ARG A 301 -18.93 -4.60 6.01
CA ARG A 301 -19.83 -5.59 5.39
C ARG A 301 -21.30 -5.34 5.72
N SER A 302 -21.61 -5.04 6.98
CA SER A 302 -22.98 -4.72 7.41
C SER A 302 -23.51 -3.47 6.70
N LEU A 303 -22.71 -2.40 6.61
CA LEU A 303 -23.10 -1.18 5.89
C LEU A 303 -23.29 -1.45 4.39
N HIS A 304 -22.37 -2.20 3.76
CA HIS A 304 -22.49 -2.56 2.34
C HIS A 304 -23.81 -3.31 2.06
N ALA A 305 -24.19 -4.23 2.95
CA ALA A 305 -25.44 -4.99 2.82
C ALA A 305 -26.70 -4.14 3.09
N ARG A 306 -26.66 -3.26 4.11
CA ARG A 306 -27.83 -2.47 4.55
C ARG A 306 -28.08 -1.22 3.70
N ASP A 307 -27.02 -0.52 3.30
CA ASP A 307 -27.09 0.73 2.53
C ASP A 307 -25.89 0.84 1.54
N PRO A 308 -25.98 0.14 0.38
CA PRO A 308 -24.93 0.17 -0.63
C PRO A 308 -24.61 1.57 -1.16
N GLN A 309 -25.62 2.46 -1.20
CA GLN A 309 -25.45 3.83 -1.69
C GLN A 309 -24.62 4.65 -0.72
N ARG A 310 -24.94 4.62 0.58
CA ARG A 310 -24.14 5.30 1.61
C ARG A 310 -22.72 4.75 1.68
N HIS A 311 -22.58 3.44 1.56
CA HIS A 311 -21.27 2.79 1.46
C HIS A 311 -20.43 3.37 0.31
N ALA A 312 -21.00 3.46 -0.89
CA ALA A 312 -20.33 4.05 -2.05
C ALA A 312 -20.03 5.54 -1.86
N ASP A 313 -20.98 6.33 -1.35
CA ASP A 313 -20.84 7.77 -1.13
C ASP A 313 -19.72 8.10 -0.15
N TYR A 314 -19.64 7.38 0.98
CA TYR A 314 -18.57 7.56 1.96
C TYR A 314 -17.20 7.23 1.37
N ARG A 315 -17.07 6.13 0.62
CA ARG A 315 -15.80 5.77 -0.04
C ARG A 315 -15.40 6.79 -1.09
N ALA A 316 -16.33 7.29 -1.89
CA ALA A 316 -16.07 8.33 -2.88
C ALA A 316 -15.59 9.64 -2.24
N ARG A 317 -16.21 10.06 -1.12
CA ARG A 317 -15.79 11.25 -0.36
C ARG A 317 -14.44 11.06 0.32
N ALA A 318 -14.19 9.89 0.90
CA ALA A 318 -12.90 9.54 1.48
C ALA A 318 -11.80 9.56 0.41
N TRP A 319 -12.05 8.98 -0.76
CA TRP A 319 -11.14 9.02 -1.90
C TRP A 319 -10.76 10.46 -2.27
N GLN A 320 -11.72 11.38 -2.35
CA GLN A 320 -11.45 12.80 -2.65
C GLN A 320 -10.47 13.43 -1.65
N ALA A 321 -10.67 13.19 -0.35
CA ALA A 321 -9.78 13.70 0.69
C ALA A 321 -8.37 13.11 0.61
N LEU A 322 -8.26 11.81 0.35
CA LEU A 322 -6.97 11.12 0.25
C LEU A 322 -6.19 11.57 -0.99
N VAL A 323 -6.87 11.75 -2.12
CA VAL A 323 -6.25 12.27 -3.35
C VAL A 323 -5.75 13.70 -3.16
N ALA A 324 -6.49 14.55 -2.43
CA ALA A 324 -6.02 15.90 -2.12
C ALA A 324 -4.73 15.88 -1.27
N GLN A 325 -4.63 14.97 -0.29
CA GLN A 325 -3.44 14.82 0.55
C GLN A 325 -2.21 14.41 -0.26
N THR A 326 -2.34 13.52 -1.26
CA THR A 326 -1.20 13.10 -2.11
C THR A 326 -0.49 14.27 -2.80
N THR A 327 -1.20 15.39 -3.04
CA THR A 327 -0.64 16.56 -3.71
C THR A 327 0.10 17.54 -2.79
N ALA A 328 -0.14 17.47 -1.48
CA ALA A 328 0.43 18.37 -0.48
C ALA A 328 1.61 17.76 0.30
N SER A 329 1.80 16.45 0.19
CA SER A 329 2.62 15.64 1.08
C SER A 329 4.10 15.49 0.68
N GLY A 330 5.00 15.49 1.68
CA GLY A 330 6.43 15.16 1.50
C GLY A 330 6.68 13.65 1.38
N ARG A 331 7.91 13.23 1.01
CA ARG A 331 8.28 11.82 0.75
C ARG A 331 7.77 10.81 1.79
N ARG A 332 7.83 11.16 3.07
CA ARG A 332 7.40 10.30 4.18
C ARG A 332 5.88 10.09 4.24
N GLU A 333 5.10 11.08 3.83
CA GLU A 333 3.64 10.97 3.77
C GLU A 333 3.16 10.25 2.49
N LEU A 334 4.02 10.11 1.47
CA LEU A 334 3.67 9.43 0.22
C LEU A 334 3.24 7.99 0.47
N TRP A 335 4.01 7.19 1.20
CA TRP A 335 3.63 5.79 1.49
C TRP A 335 2.28 5.71 2.22
N ARG A 336 2.06 6.56 3.21
CA ARG A 336 0.79 6.61 3.94
C ARG A 336 -0.40 6.86 3.00
N CYS A 337 -0.28 7.87 2.13
CA CYS A 337 -1.31 8.16 1.13
C CYS A 337 -1.50 6.99 0.16
N THR A 338 -0.41 6.32 -0.20
CA THR A 338 -0.45 5.13 -1.06
C THR A 338 -1.22 3.99 -0.42
N ALA A 339 -0.91 3.68 0.84
CA ALA A 339 -1.55 2.61 1.58
C ALA A 339 -3.06 2.90 1.74
N ASP A 340 -3.44 4.16 1.94
CA ASP A 340 -4.84 4.57 2.00
C ASP A 340 -5.55 4.38 0.65
N LEU A 341 -4.91 4.73 -0.47
CA LEU A 341 -5.46 4.50 -1.81
C LEU A 341 -5.56 3.01 -2.16
N LEU A 342 -4.53 2.22 -1.84
CA LEU A 342 -4.54 0.76 -2.02
C LEU A 342 -5.65 0.10 -1.20
N TYR A 343 -5.92 0.61 0.01
CA TYR A 343 -6.97 0.09 0.86
C TYR A 343 -8.36 0.28 0.25
N LEU A 344 -8.61 1.43 -0.41
CA LEU A 344 -9.87 1.75 -1.06
C LEU A 344 -10.17 0.93 -2.32
N ILE A 345 -9.18 0.20 -2.86
CA ILE A 345 -9.35 -0.63 -4.06
C ILE A 345 -9.75 -2.04 -3.63
N GLU A 346 -10.94 -2.48 -4.01
CA GLU A 346 -11.44 -3.84 -3.77
C GLU A 346 -11.41 -4.71 -5.02
N ASN A 347 -11.08 -4.15 -6.19
CA ASN A 347 -10.92 -4.91 -7.42
C ASN A 347 -9.95 -6.09 -7.21
N PRO A 348 -10.39 -7.34 -7.38
CA PRO A 348 -9.60 -8.52 -7.03
C PRO A 348 -8.32 -8.62 -7.86
N VAL A 349 -8.32 -8.18 -9.12
CA VAL A 349 -7.12 -8.16 -9.97
C VAL A 349 -6.08 -7.19 -9.43
N VAL A 350 -6.50 -6.01 -8.98
CA VAL A 350 -5.58 -5.03 -8.40
C VAL A 350 -5.12 -5.48 -7.02
N ARG A 351 -6.02 -6.02 -6.18
CA ARG A 351 -5.64 -6.55 -4.86
C ARG A 351 -4.66 -7.70 -4.99
N GLU A 352 -4.93 -8.68 -5.85
CA GLU A 352 -4.02 -9.81 -6.09
C GLU A 352 -2.66 -9.32 -6.61
N ALA A 353 -2.62 -8.25 -7.41
CA ALA A 353 -1.39 -7.67 -7.91
C ALA A 353 -0.52 -6.97 -6.85
N PHE A 354 -1.06 -6.62 -5.67
CA PHE A 354 -0.33 -5.93 -4.58
C PHE A 354 -0.22 -6.76 -3.29
N PHE A 355 -1.25 -7.55 -3.01
CA PHE A 355 -1.45 -8.37 -1.82
C PHE A 355 -1.99 -9.73 -2.27
N PRO A 356 -1.13 -10.58 -2.88
CA PRO A 356 -1.56 -11.86 -3.39
C PRO A 356 -2.16 -12.72 -2.27
N THR A 357 -3.27 -13.39 -2.60
CA THR A 357 -4.04 -14.21 -1.64
C THR A 357 -3.26 -15.46 -1.27
N ASP A 358 -2.58 -16.06 -2.25
CA ASP A 358 -1.71 -17.21 -2.06
C ASP A 358 -0.24 -16.78 -1.91
N ARG A 359 0.41 -17.24 -0.84
CA ARG A 359 1.85 -17.05 -0.68
C ARG A 359 2.57 -17.93 -1.69
N ASN A 360 3.13 -17.30 -2.70
CA ASN A 360 4.00 -17.97 -3.65
C ASN A 360 5.23 -18.53 -2.90
N GLU A 361 5.48 -19.83 -3.02
CA GLU A 361 6.67 -20.45 -2.43
C GLU A 361 7.96 -20.03 -3.14
N LEU A 362 7.83 -19.41 -4.32
CA LEU A 362 8.95 -18.95 -5.12
C LEU A 362 9.50 -17.59 -4.65
N ALA A 363 10.81 -17.50 -4.51
CA ALA A 363 11.54 -16.28 -4.22
C ALA A 363 12.16 -15.68 -5.49
N VAL A 364 12.08 -14.36 -5.66
CA VAL A 364 12.76 -13.66 -6.77
C VAL A 364 13.94 -12.87 -6.24
N GLU A 365 15.13 -13.21 -6.75
CA GLU A 365 16.40 -12.81 -6.17
C GLU A 365 17.32 -12.23 -7.24
N PRO A 366 18.25 -11.31 -6.90
CA PRO A 366 19.30 -10.92 -7.83
C PRO A 366 20.05 -12.13 -8.36
N ALA A 367 20.27 -12.18 -9.67
CA ALA A 367 21.02 -13.26 -10.29
C ALA A 367 22.49 -13.20 -9.89
N ARG A 368 23.11 -14.39 -9.77
CA ARG A 368 24.53 -14.58 -9.43
C ARG A 368 25.27 -15.17 -10.62
N ALA A 369 26.59 -15.02 -10.64
CA ALA A 369 27.42 -15.57 -11.73
C ALA A 369 27.21 -17.09 -11.93
N GLU A 370 26.99 -17.83 -10.84
CA GLU A 370 26.69 -19.27 -10.85
C GLU A 370 25.37 -19.65 -11.55
N ASP A 371 24.42 -18.72 -11.66
CA ASP A 371 23.13 -18.97 -12.29
C ASP A 371 23.20 -19.00 -13.83
N ALA A 372 24.31 -18.58 -14.43
CA ALA A 372 24.45 -18.43 -15.88
C ALA A 372 24.06 -19.70 -16.65
N THR A 373 24.44 -20.88 -16.17
CA THR A 373 24.09 -22.16 -16.80
C THR A 373 22.58 -22.41 -16.79
N SER A 374 21.94 -22.17 -15.65
CA SER A 374 20.49 -22.35 -15.49
C SER A 374 19.70 -21.35 -16.31
N LEU A 375 20.10 -20.07 -16.29
CA LEU A 375 19.50 -19.03 -17.12
C LEU A 375 19.63 -19.38 -18.60
N LYS A 376 20.76 -19.95 -19.02
CA LYS A 376 20.98 -20.36 -20.42
C LYS A 376 20.05 -21.46 -20.84
N ALA A 377 19.89 -22.49 -20.02
CA ALA A 377 18.97 -23.57 -20.29
C ALA A 377 17.52 -23.07 -20.42
N ILE A 378 17.09 -22.12 -19.59
CA ILE A 378 15.73 -21.55 -19.65
C ILE A 378 15.56 -20.69 -20.91
N ILE A 379 16.50 -19.80 -21.19
CA ILE A 379 16.45 -18.92 -22.36
C ILE A 379 16.45 -19.74 -23.65
N ASP A 380 17.41 -20.66 -23.82
CA ASP A 380 17.54 -21.47 -25.04
C ASP A 380 16.34 -22.42 -25.25
N ARG A 381 15.60 -22.75 -24.19
CA ARG A 381 14.38 -23.58 -24.27
C ARG A 381 13.18 -22.81 -24.84
N HIS A 382 13.04 -21.53 -24.48
CA HIS A 382 11.82 -20.74 -24.75
C HIS A 382 12.02 -19.65 -25.81
N GLU A 383 13.26 -19.28 -26.11
CA GLU A 383 13.60 -18.20 -27.05
C GLU A 383 14.36 -18.74 -28.25
N GLY A 384 14.10 -18.15 -29.43
CA GLY A 384 14.88 -18.42 -30.63
C GLY A 384 16.31 -17.86 -30.57
N PRO A 385 17.19 -18.23 -31.53
CA PRO A 385 18.59 -17.84 -31.51
C PRO A 385 18.87 -16.33 -31.47
N GLN A 386 18.05 -15.50 -32.13
CA GLN A 386 18.19 -14.04 -32.09
C GLN A 386 17.75 -13.48 -30.75
N ALA A 387 16.58 -13.90 -30.25
CA ALA A 387 16.05 -13.45 -28.97
C ALA A 387 16.97 -13.87 -27.80
N ALA A 388 17.45 -15.12 -27.80
CA ALA A 388 18.40 -15.62 -26.83
C ALA A 388 19.71 -14.81 -26.83
N ARG A 389 20.24 -14.49 -28.01
CA ARG A 389 21.48 -13.69 -28.14
C ARG A 389 21.31 -12.28 -27.56
N ALA A 390 20.16 -11.65 -27.76
CA ALA A 390 19.87 -10.34 -27.18
C ALA A 390 19.86 -10.40 -25.64
N LEU A 391 19.19 -11.40 -25.04
CA LEU A 391 19.18 -11.60 -23.59
C LEU A 391 20.57 -11.92 -23.02
N TRP A 392 21.38 -12.74 -23.71
CA TRP A 392 22.75 -13.04 -23.29
C TRP A 392 23.66 -11.82 -23.33
N ARG A 393 23.43 -10.90 -24.27
CA ARG A 393 24.16 -9.63 -24.29
C ARG A 393 23.84 -8.76 -23.09
N TRP A 394 22.56 -8.69 -22.71
CA TRP A 394 22.16 -8.02 -21.47
C TRP A 394 22.82 -8.66 -20.24
N TRP A 395 22.87 -9.99 -20.16
CA TRP A 395 23.54 -10.68 -19.05
C TRP A 395 25.03 -10.31 -18.95
N GLN A 396 25.73 -10.22 -20.09
CA GLN A 396 27.15 -9.87 -20.12
C GLN A 396 27.42 -8.40 -19.78
N ALA A 397 26.54 -7.50 -20.22
CA ALA A 397 26.73 -6.06 -20.07
C ALA A 397 26.17 -5.51 -18.75
N MET A 398 25.09 -6.11 -18.24
CA MET A 398 24.32 -5.64 -17.08
C MET A 398 23.69 -6.84 -16.33
N PRO A 399 24.48 -7.74 -15.72
CA PRO A 399 23.95 -8.91 -15.02
C PRO A 399 22.98 -8.56 -13.88
N GLU A 400 23.12 -7.38 -13.27
CA GLU A 400 22.22 -6.85 -12.25
C GLU A 400 20.79 -6.58 -12.74
N ALA A 401 20.58 -6.52 -14.07
CA ALA A 401 19.26 -6.45 -14.66
C ALA A 401 18.48 -7.78 -14.53
N PHE A 402 19.18 -8.89 -14.23
CA PHE A 402 18.58 -10.20 -14.12
C PHE A 402 18.29 -10.57 -12.67
N ARG A 403 17.14 -11.23 -12.52
CA ARG A 403 16.71 -11.88 -11.29
C ARG A 403 16.37 -13.32 -11.60
N VAL A 404 16.63 -14.18 -10.62
CA VAL A 404 16.31 -15.61 -10.67
C VAL A 404 15.13 -15.88 -9.76
N VAL A 405 14.19 -16.66 -10.25
CA VAL A 405 13.09 -17.20 -9.45
C VAL A 405 13.52 -18.56 -8.92
N ARG A 406 13.49 -18.74 -7.60
CA ARG A 406 13.92 -19.96 -6.92
C ARG A 406 12.79 -20.59 -6.12
N ASP A 407 12.77 -21.92 -6.06
CA ASP A 407 11.93 -22.64 -5.11
C ASP A 407 12.56 -22.71 -3.71
N ALA A 408 11.89 -23.42 -2.79
CA ALA A 408 12.36 -23.64 -1.42
C ALA A 408 13.73 -24.34 -1.36
N ARG A 409 14.09 -25.15 -2.37
CA ARG A 409 15.38 -25.86 -2.45
C ARG A 409 16.50 -24.99 -3.03
N GLY A 410 16.19 -23.77 -3.47
CA GLY A 410 17.12 -22.86 -4.12
C GLY A 410 17.32 -23.14 -5.62
N GLU A 411 16.56 -24.07 -6.21
CA GLU A 411 16.68 -24.38 -7.63
C GLU A 411 16.09 -23.26 -8.49
N CYS A 412 16.74 -22.96 -9.62
CA CYS A 412 16.27 -21.97 -10.58
C CYS A 412 15.01 -22.46 -11.31
N GLN A 413 13.87 -21.85 -10.99
CA GLN A 413 12.58 -22.10 -11.61
C GLN A 413 12.23 -21.07 -12.70
N GLY A 414 12.96 -19.96 -12.78
CA GLY A 414 12.69 -18.94 -13.79
C GLY A 414 13.62 -17.74 -13.70
N LEU A 415 13.37 -16.75 -14.54
CA LEU A 415 14.11 -15.50 -14.58
C LEU A 415 13.21 -14.31 -14.87
N CYS A 416 13.68 -13.12 -14.47
CA CYS A 416 13.15 -11.83 -14.89
C CYS A 416 14.32 -10.92 -15.29
N CYS A 417 14.20 -10.22 -16.41
CA CYS A 417 15.13 -9.19 -16.87
C CYS A 417 14.41 -7.84 -16.87
N CYS A 418 14.83 -6.93 -15.99
CA CYS A 418 14.26 -5.60 -15.88
C CYS A 418 15.29 -4.56 -15.43
N PHE A 419 15.19 -3.34 -15.95
CA PHE A 419 16.17 -2.28 -15.67
C PHE A 419 15.62 -0.89 -16.00
N ASP A 420 16.23 0.14 -15.40
CA ASP A 420 16.03 1.52 -15.84
C ASP A 420 16.95 1.79 -17.04
N PRO A 421 16.41 2.16 -18.23
CA PRO A 421 17.24 2.45 -19.39
C PRO A 421 18.20 3.63 -19.20
N ALA A 422 17.97 4.53 -18.23
CA ALA A 422 18.92 5.59 -17.91
C ALA A 422 20.22 5.07 -17.28
N GLN A 423 20.21 3.84 -16.74
CA GLN A 423 21.37 3.17 -16.16
C GLN A 423 21.96 2.11 -17.10
N ALA A 424 21.29 1.83 -18.23
CA ALA A 424 21.70 0.80 -19.16
C ALA A 424 22.74 1.31 -20.17
N PRO A 425 23.66 0.44 -20.65
CA PRO A 425 24.59 0.79 -21.71
C PRO A 425 23.86 1.19 -23.01
N PRO A 426 24.11 2.38 -23.59
CA PRO A 426 23.40 2.85 -24.78
C PRO A 426 23.51 1.92 -26.00
N GLU A 427 24.66 1.25 -26.15
CA GLU A 427 24.90 0.29 -27.23
C GLU A 427 23.95 -0.91 -27.10
N CYS A 428 23.82 -1.48 -25.90
CA CYS A 428 22.93 -2.60 -25.64
C CYS A 428 21.45 -2.23 -25.89
N LEU A 429 21.04 -1.01 -25.52
CA LEU A 429 19.70 -0.50 -25.80
C LEU A 429 19.41 -0.41 -27.30
N ALA A 430 20.39 0.01 -28.11
CA ALA A 430 20.23 0.22 -29.54
C ALA A 430 20.25 -1.08 -30.35
N GLU A 431 20.99 -2.09 -29.91
CA GLU A 431 21.18 -3.34 -30.64
C GLU A 431 20.11 -4.39 -30.36
N ASP A 432 19.44 -4.33 -29.21
CA ASP A 432 18.27 -5.16 -28.92
C ASP A 432 17.02 -4.52 -29.56
N PRO A 433 16.39 -5.15 -30.58
CA PRO A 433 15.31 -4.53 -31.34
C PRO A 433 14.10 -4.13 -30.49
N VAL A 434 13.85 -4.82 -29.37
CA VAL A 434 12.75 -4.49 -28.46
C VAL A 434 13.04 -3.19 -27.71
N THR A 435 14.21 -3.07 -27.09
CA THR A 435 14.57 -1.86 -26.34
C THR A 435 14.79 -0.69 -27.28
N ALA A 436 15.32 -0.90 -28.48
CA ALA A 436 15.45 0.12 -29.50
C ALA A 436 14.07 0.69 -29.89
N ALA A 437 13.06 -0.17 -30.07
CA ALA A 437 11.68 0.26 -30.34
C ALA A 437 11.10 1.09 -29.18
N TRP A 438 11.39 0.75 -27.93
CA TRP A 438 10.96 1.53 -26.75
C TRP A 438 11.70 2.86 -26.63
N CYS A 439 13.00 2.89 -26.87
CA CYS A 439 13.79 4.13 -26.91
C CYS A 439 13.24 5.08 -27.99
N GLN A 440 12.89 4.57 -29.18
CA GLN A 440 12.24 5.38 -30.21
C GLN A 440 10.86 5.89 -29.78
N ALA A 441 10.09 5.10 -29.03
CA ALA A 441 8.82 5.57 -28.46
C ALA A 441 9.03 6.72 -27.46
N LEU A 442 10.09 6.64 -26.64
CA LEU A 442 10.48 7.73 -25.72
C LEU A 442 10.97 8.97 -26.46
N VAL A 443 11.61 8.84 -27.63
CA VAL A 443 11.96 10.01 -28.46
C VAL A 443 10.69 10.70 -29.00
N GLY A 444 9.67 9.94 -29.40
CA GLY A 444 8.40 10.48 -29.89
C GLY A 444 7.52 11.10 -28.80
N ASP A 445 7.61 10.59 -27.57
CA ASP A 445 6.89 11.06 -26.39
C ASP A 445 7.86 11.17 -25.19
N PRO A 446 8.69 12.22 -25.14
CA PRO A 446 9.76 12.35 -24.15
C PRO A 446 9.22 12.50 -22.72
N LEU A 447 10.03 12.05 -21.76
CA LEU A 447 9.70 12.14 -20.35
C LEU A 447 9.90 13.58 -19.86
N PRO A 448 9.00 14.08 -18.99
CA PRO A 448 9.26 15.29 -18.21
C PRO A 448 10.54 15.15 -17.38
N ALA A 449 11.19 16.29 -17.08
CA ALA A 449 12.43 16.31 -16.31
C ALA A 449 12.27 15.62 -14.94
N GLY A 450 13.23 14.75 -14.61
CA GLY A 450 13.25 14.00 -13.35
C GLY A 450 12.33 12.77 -13.29
N GLN A 451 11.54 12.51 -14.34
CA GLN A 451 10.73 11.29 -14.44
C GLN A 451 11.55 10.14 -15.06
N ARG A 452 11.27 8.92 -14.59
CA ARG A 452 11.98 7.69 -14.93
C ARG A 452 11.04 6.67 -15.57
N VAL A 453 11.63 5.67 -16.24
CA VAL A 453 10.89 4.53 -16.78
C VAL A 453 11.53 3.23 -16.34
N LEU A 454 10.74 2.16 -16.34
CA LEU A 454 11.22 0.81 -16.09
C LEU A 454 10.96 -0.04 -17.33
N PHE A 455 12.00 -0.70 -17.82
CA PHE A 455 11.92 -1.66 -18.93
C PHE A 455 11.89 -3.07 -18.33
N ILE A 456 10.79 -3.79 -18.55
CA ILE A 456 10.63 -5.20 -18.20
C ILE A 456 10.88 -5.99 -19.48
N ARG A 457 12.15 -6.28 -19.73
CA ARG A 457 12.59 -6.85 -21.00
C ARG A 457 12.14 -8.29 -21.19
N ARG A 458 12.07 -9.08 -20.11
CA ARG A 458 11.58 -10.47 -20.17
C ARG A 458 11.24 -11.06 -18.81
N TRP A 459 10.36 -12.04 -18.77
CA TRP A 459 10.35 -13.08 -17.74
C TRP A 459 10.11 -14.43 -18.40
N LEU A 460 10.71 -15.48 -17.84
CA LEU A 460 10.56 -16.85 -18.32
C LEU A 460 10.58 -17.82 -17.14
N GLY A 461 9.58 -18.68 -17.06
CA GLY A 461 9.60 -19.89 -16.24
C GLY A 461 10.28 -21.04 -16.95
N ARG A 462 10.94 -21.90 -16.17
CA ARG A 462 11.69 -23.06 -16.66
C ARG A 462 10.83 -23.99 -17.51
N GLU A 463 9.60 -24.24 -17.08
CA GLU A 463 8.66 -25.11 -17.81
C GLU A 463 7.62 -24.32 -18.61
N ALA A 464 6.98 -23.31 -18.00
CA ALA A 464 5.85 -22.58 -18.60
C ALA A 464 6.25 -21.42 -19.52
N GLY A 465 7.54 -21.07 -19.63
CA GLY A 465 7.99 -19.92 -20.40
C GLY A 465 7.36 -18.63 -19.90
N GLU A 466 6.75 -17.86 -20.78
CA GLU A 466 6.12 -16.59 -20.43
C GLU A 466 4.65 -16.71 -19.96
N GLN A 467 4.08 -17.91 -19.87
CA GLN A 467 2.65 -18.11 -19.54
C GLN A 467 2.33 -17.78 -18.06
N PRO A 468 1.06 -17.42 -17.74
CA PRO A 468 0.65 -17.20 -16.35
C PRO A 468 0.91 -18.42 -15.47
N GLY A 469 1.35 -18.17 -14.23
CA GLY A 469 1.67 -19.21 -13.26
C GLY A 469 2.50 -18.68 -12.10
N GLU A 470 2.98 -19.57 -11.23
CA GLU A 470 3.73 -19.19 -10.02
C GLU A 470 4.97 -18.35 -10.34
N VAL A 471 5.79 -18.74 -11.33
CA VAL A 471 6.98 -17.97 -11.70
C VAL A 471 6.62 -16.57 -12.15
N GLN A 472 5.60 -16.43 -13.00
CA GLN A 472 5.17 -15.12 -13.48
C GLN A 472 4.60 -14.28 -12.35
N ALA A 473 3.79 -14.85 -11.45
CA ALA A 473 3.26 -14.15 -10.29
C ALA A 473 4.39 -13.66 -9.36
N ALA A 474 5.40 -14.49 -9.11
CA ALA A 474 6.59 -14.12 -8.34
C ALA A 474 7.36 -12.97 -9.01
N CYS A 475 7.64 -13.08 -10.31
CA CYS A 475 8.28 -12.02 -11.10
C CYS A 475 7.50 -10.73 -11.01
N TRP A 476 6.17 -10.78 -11.18
CA TRP A 476 5.30 -9.63 -11.13
C TRP A 476 5.34 -8.94 -9.76
N LEU A 477 5.28 -9.70 -8.67
CA LEU A 477 5.38 -9.15 -7.30
C LEU A 477 6.75 -8.49 -7.04
N ALA A 478 7.83 -9.12 -7.48
CA ALA A 478 9.18 -8.59 -7.35
C ALA A 478 9.38 -7.31 -8.16
N LEU A 479 8.81 -7.30 -9.36
CA LEU A 479 8.69 -6.11 -10.18
C LEU A 479 7.95 -5.04 -9.36
N LYS A 480 6.79 -5.31 -8.73
CA LYS A 480 5.98 -4.31 -7.98
C LYS A 480 6.80 -3.50 -7.00
N ARG A 481 7.65 -4.18 -6.24
CA ARG A 481 8.62 -3.55 -5.34
C ARG A 481 9.46 -2.46 -6.02
N ASP A 482 9.92 -2.69 -7.25
CA ASP A 482 10.69 -1.70 -8.00
C ASP A 482 9.86 -0.48 -8.37
N TYR A 483 8.59 -0.67 -8.74
CA TYR A 483 7.74 0.46 -9.11
C TYR A 483 7.57 1.36 -7.91
N MET A 484 7.31 0.74 -6.76
CA MET A 484 7.11 1.42 -5.49
C MET A 484 8.37 2.20 -5.11
N ALA A 485 9.55 1.58 -5.24
CA ALA A 485 10.84 2.22 -4.96
C ALA A 485 11.19 3.35 -5.94
N MET A 486 10.69 3.31 -7.18
CA MET A 486 10.95 4.36 -8.18
C MET A 486 10.02 5.59 -8.04
N ARG A 487 9.06 5.58 -7.10
CA ARG A 487 8.19 6.74 -6.85
C ARG A 487 8.94 7.87 -6.15
N PRO A 488 8.49 9.12 -6.33
CA PRO A 488 7.41 9.56 -7.22
C PRO A 488 7.89 9.79 -8.68
N ALA A 489 9.08 9.31 -9.06
CA ALA A 489 9.68 9.59 -10.36
C ALA A 489 9.19 8.65 -11.48
N LEU A 490 8.68 7.46 -11.16
CA LEU A 490 8.24 6.50 -12.17
C LEU A 490 7.07 7.04 -13.00
N ARG A 491 7.27 7.19 -14.32
CA ARG A 491 6.25 7.65 -15.26
C ARG A 491 5.67 6.51 -16.10
N ARG A 492 6.51 5.61 -16.61
CA ARG A 492 6.07 4.49 -17.46
C ARG A 492 6.78 3.19 -17.13
N VAL A 493 6.06 2.10 -17.31
CA VAL A 493 6.61 0.73 -17.37
C VAL A 493 6.34 0.19 -18.76
N TYR A 494 7.38 -0.33 -19.41
CA TYR A 494 7.28 -1.05 -20.67
C TYR A 494 7.49 -2.54 -20.42
N LEU A 495 6.70 -3.38 -21.07
CA LEU A 495 6.88 -4.83 -21.06
C LEU A 495 6.68 -5.40 -22.46
N VAL A 496 7.23 -6.59 -22.69
CA VAL A 496 7.10 -7.33 -23.95
C VAL A 496 6.73 -8.78 -23.69
N LEU A 497 5.80 -9.31 -24.49
CA LEU A 497 5.36 -10.70 -24.48
C LEU A 497 5.20 -11.19 -25.93
N ALA A 498 5.47 -12.46 -26.19
CA ALA A 498 5.15 -13.06 -27.48
C ALA A 498 3.61 -13.23 -27.61
N ASP A 499 2.95 -13.61 -26.54
CA ASP A 499 1.50 -13.72 -26.42
C ASP A 499 0.95 -12.85 -25.27
N LEU A 500 0.24 -11.78 -25.65
CA LEU A 500 -0.45 -10.90 -24.70
C LEU A 500 -1.83 -11.42 -24.31
N ALA A 501 -2.41 -12.38 -25.05
CA ALA A 501 -3.80 -12.80 -24.86
C ALA A 501 -4.07 -13.33 -23.43
N PRO A 502 -3.18 -14.15 -22.81
CA PRO A 502 -3.37 -14.62 -21.43
C PRO A 502 -3.43 -13.49 -20.40
N TYR A 503 -2.88 -12.32 -20.73
CA TYR A 503 -2.76 -11.18 -19.82
C TYR A 503 -3.77 -10.07 -20.11
N ALA A 504 -4.57 -10.18 -21.17
CA ALA A 504 -5.38 -9.07 -21.70
C ALA A 504 -6.31 -8.46 -20.63
N ALA A 505 -7.03 -9.28 -19.87
CA ALA A 505 -7.95 -8.81 -18.83
C ALA A 505 -7.23 -8.05 -17.69
N VAL A 506 -6.07 -8.55 -17.26
CA VAL A 506 -5.25 -7.92 -16.22
C VAL A 506 -4.61 -6.64 -16.74
N ALA A 507 -4.08 -6.68 -17.97
CA ALA A 507 -3.47 -5.54 -18.64
C ALA A 507 -4.48 -4.39 -18.81
N GLU A 508 -5.70 -4.69 -19.26
CA GLU A 508 -6.78 -3.72 -19.40
C GLU A 508 -7.16 -3.11 -18.04
N THR A 509 -7.39 -3.95 -17.02
CA THR A 509 -7.75 -3.49 -15.67
C THR A 509 -6.67 -2.59 -15.07
N LEU A 510 -5.40 -2.88 -15.31
CA LEU A 510 -4.28 -2.08 -14.81
C LEU A 510 -3.98 -0.85 -15.69
N GLY A 511 -4.60 -0.71 -16.87
CA GLY A 511 -4.41 0.42 -17.79
C GLY A 511 -3.19 0.30 -18.72
N PHE A 512 -2.71 -0.91 -18.99
CA PHE A 512 -1.70 -1.15 -20.01
C PHE A 512 -2.28 -0.91 -21.41
N ARG A 513 -1.51 -0.20 -22.24
CA ARG A 513 -1.84 0.03 -23.65
C ARG A 513 -0.87 -0.73 -24.53
N ARG A 514 -1.40 -1.51 -25.48
CA ARG A 514 -0.58 -2.18 -26.50
C ARG A 514 0.02 -1.15 -27.47
N LEU A 515 1.30 -1.31 -27.79
CA LEU A 515 1.98 -0.51 -28.80
C LEU A 515 1.88 -1.22 -30.15
N ALA A 516 0.74 -1.10 -30.82
CA ALA A 516 0.43 -1.84 -32.05
C ALA A 516 1.44 -1.60 -33.18
N GLU A 517 2.01 -0.40 -33.29
CA GLU A 517 3.03 -0.04 -34.30
C GLU A 517 4.45 -0.46 -33.91
N ARG A 518 4.63 -1.11 -32.75
CA ARG A 518 5.94 -1.46 -32.18
C ARG A 518 6.05 -2.96 -31.93
N VAL A 519 5.49 -3.77 -32.83
CA VAL A 519 5.71 -5.21 -32.85
C VAL A 519 7.09 -5.48 -33.41
N VAL A 520 7.88 -6.26 -32.68
CA VAL A 520 9.24 -6.65 -33.07
C VAL A 520 9.22 -8.13 -33.39
N THR A 521 9.67 -8.53 -34.58
CA THR A 521 9.77 -9.94 -34.95
C THR A 521 11.20 -10.42 -34.77
N LEU A 522 11.39 -11.45 -33.94
CA LEU A 522 12.66 -12.16 -33.75
C LEU A 522 12.40 -13.64 -33.98
N ASP A 523 13.24 -14.30 -34.78
CA ASP A 523 13.11 -15.74 -35.05
C ASP A 523 11.69 -16.14 -35.53
N GLU A 524 11.08 -15.32 -36.41
CA GLU A 524 9.70 -15.46 -36.91
C GLU A 524 8.58 -15.31 -35.85
N ILE A 525 8.94 -15.06 -34.60
CA ILE A 525 8.00 -14.86 -33.49
C ILE A 525 7.75 -13.36 -33.32
N PRO A 526 6.48 -12.90 -33.35
CA PRO A 526 6.14 -11.52 -33.06
C PRO A 526 6.14 -11.26 -31.55
N TYR A 527 6.88 -10.24 -31.12
CA TYR A 527 6.90 -9.76 -29.74
C TYR A 527 6.08 -8.47 -29.64
N HIS A 528 5.09 -8.50 -28.77
CA HIS A 528 4.14 -7.42 -28.57
C HIS A 528 4.48 -6.60 -27.33
N SER A 529 4.71 -5.31 -27.54
CA SER A 529 4.99 -4.37 -26.46
C SER A 529 3.71 -3.81 -25.86
N ALA A 530 3.69 -3.64 -24.54
CA ALA A 530 2.67 -2.90 -23.82
C ALA A 530 3.32 -1.87 -22.89
N VAL A 531 2.64 -0.75 -22.67
CA VAL A 531 3.07 0.32 -21.78
C VAL A 531 1.99 0.64 -20.76
N LEU A 532 2.37 0.66 -19.48
CA LEU A 532 1.58 1.31 -18.44
C LEU A 532 2.14 2.70 -18.22
N ASP A 533 1.31 3.72 -18.42
CA ASP A 533 1.67 5.10 -18.10
C ASP A 533 0.94 5.54 -16.83
N PHE A 534 1.73 5.76 -15.78
CA PHE A 534 1.21 6.12 -14.47
C PHE A 534 0.70 7.57 -14.43
N GLY A 535 1.19 8.43 -15.33
CA GLY A 535 0.97 9.86 -15.27
C GLY A 535 1.94 10.59 -14.33
N PRO A 536 1.74 11.88 -14.09
CA PRO A 536 2.74 12.75 -13.42
C PRO A 536 2.83 12.53 -11.92
N ARG A 537 1.74 12.06 -11.33
CA ARG A 537 1.67 11.70 -9.92
C ARG A 537 2.14 10.27 -9.69
N SER A 538 2.83 9.68 -10.68
CA SER A 538 3.39 8.34 -10.63
C SER A 538 2.33 7.32 -10.20
N VAL A 539 2.77 6.25 -9.52
CA VAL A 539 1.92 5.16 -9.04
C VAL A 539 0.76 5.69 -8.19
N ASP A 540 0.94 6.73 -7.38
CA ASP A 540 -0.11 7.24 -6.50
C ASP A 540 -1.27 7.85 -7.30
N GLY A 541 -0.95 8.59 -8.37
CA GLY A 541 -1.94 9.10 -9.32
C GLY A 541 -2.66 8.00 -10.08
N TRP A 542 -1.95 6.92 -10.41
CA TRP A 542 -2.54 5.76 -11.08
C TRP A 542 -3.46 4.97 -10.14
N LEU A 543 -3.03 4.69 -8.91
CA LEU A 543 -3.88 4.07 -7.88
C LEU A 543 -5.13 4.92 -7.60
N ALA A 544 -4.97 6.24 -7.52
CA ALA A 544 -6.10 7.15 -7.39
C ALA A 544 -7.10 7.01 -8.55
N ARG A 545 -6.63 6.82 -9.80
CA ARG A 545 -7.52 6.59 -10.96
C ARG A 545 -8.22 5.23 -10.87
N LEU A 546 -7.49 4.16 -10.54
CA LEU A 546 -8.08 2.83 -10.38
C LEU A 546 -9.17 2.83 -9.31
N ALA A 547 -8.90 3.45 -8.15
CA ALA A 547 -9.90 3.60 -7.09
C ALA A 547 -11.11 4.44 -7.54
N ALA A 548 -10.90 5.53 -8.29
CA ALA A 548 -12.00 6.34 -8.80
C ALA A 548 -12.93 5.57 -9.75
N GLU A 549 -12.33 4.77 -10.65
CA GLU A 549 -13.07 3.96 -11.62
C GLU A 549 -13.91 2.89 -10.93
N GLU A 550 -13.36 2.21 -9.92
CA GLU A 550 -14.08 1.23 -9.11
C GLU A 550 -15.23 1.85 -8.31
N LEU A 551 -14.99 3.03 -7.73
CA LEU A 551 -15.99 3.74 -6.92
C LEU A 551 -17.07 4.44 -7.75
N GLY A 552 -17.04 4.31 -9.08
CA GLY A 552 -17.97 5.00 -9.98
C GLY A 552 -17.86 6.52 -9.90
N VAL A 553 -16.75 7.05 -9.39
CA VAL A 553 -16.50 8.49 -9.35
C VAL A 553 -16.39 8.97 -10.80
N PRO A 554 -17.19 9.94 -11.25
CA PRO A 554 -17.19 10.37 -12.63
C PRO A 554 -15.77 10.70 -13.12
N ARG A 555 -15.36 10.07 -14.23
CA ARG A 555 -14.09 10.30 -14.95
C ARG A 555 -13.89 11.77 -15.40
N ASP A 556 -14.87 12.62 -15.15
CA ASP A 556 -14.89 14.05 -15.40
C ASP A 556 -14.06 14.86 -14.38
N THR A 557 -13.47 14.21 -13.37
CA THR A 557 -12.50 14.87 -12.49
C THR A 557 -11.25 15.24 -13.30
N LEU A 558 -11.18 16.51 -13.69
CA LEU A 558 -10.06 17.06 -14.45
C LEU A 558 -8.78 16.96 -13.62
N MET A 559 -7.78 16.27 -14.16
CA MET A 559 -6.45 16.21 -13.56
C MET A 559 -5.47 17.04 -14.38
N LEU A 560 -4.74 17.93 -13.73
CA LEU A 560 -3.70 18.74 -14.37
C LEU A 560 -2.31 18.14 -14.10
N ASP A 561 -1.60 17.74 -15.16
CA ASP A 561 -0.16 17.49 -15.17
C ASP A 561 0.59 18.82 -15.26
N ARG A 562 0.98 19.36 -14.10
CA ARG A 562 1.69 20.64 -14.03
C ARG A 562 3.06 20.60 -14.71
N GLN A 563 3.75 19.45 -14.69
CA GLN A 563 5.10 19.34 -15.24
C GLN A 563 5.08 19.18 -16.76
N ALA A 564 4.16 18.37 -17.29
CA ALA A 564 4.01 18.19 -18.73
C ALA A 564 3.20 19.33 -19.39
N HIS A 565 2.57 20.19 -18.59
CA HIS A 565 1.52 21.11 -19.04
C HIS A 565 0.43 20.36 -19.80
N GLU A 566 -0.13 19.30 -19.21
CA GLU A 566 -1.17 18.50 -19.87
C GLU A 566 -2.41 18.39 -19.00
N LEU A 567 -3.58 18.55 -19.62
CA LEU A 567 -4.85 18.19 -19.01
C LEU A 567 -5.14 16.72 -19.31
N ILE A 568 -5.42 15.94 -18.28
CA ILE A 568 -5.83 14.54 -18.41
C ILE A 568 -7.36 14.48 -18.24
N ARG A 569 -8.07 14.07 -19.31
CA ARG A 569 -9.53 13.90 -19.35
C ARG A 569 -9.86 12.56 -20.03
N GLN A 570 -10.60 11.68 -19.35
CA GLN A 570 -11.08 10.41 -19.93
C GLN A 570 -9.97 9.66 -20.72
N ASP A 571 -8.79 9.50 -20.08
CA ASP A 571 -7.56 8.90 -20.64
C ASP A 571 -6.90 9.62 -21.85
N ARG A 572 -7.43 10.78 -22.25
CA ARG A 572 -6.82 11.64 -23.26
C ARG A 572 -5.98 12.73 -22.60
N ARG A 573 -4.76 12.89 -23.12
CA ARG A 573 -3.85 13.98 -22.76
C ARG A 573 -4.05 15.12 -23.73
N ILE A 574 -4.40 16.28 -23.18
CA ILE A 574 -4.61 17.50 -23.94
C ILE A 574 -3.48 18.44 -23.55
N ARG A 575 -2.54 18.68 -24.47
CA ARG A 575 -1.44 19.63 -24.24
C ARG A 575 -2.00 21.03 -23.95
N LEU A 576 -1.57 21.60 -22.85
CA LEU A 576 -1.77 22.98 -22.45
C LEU A 576 -0.51 23.78 -22.74
N THR A 577 -0.69 25.06 -23.00
CA THR A 577 0.41 26.02 -22.95
C THR A 577 0.81 26.24 -21.47
N PRO A 578 2.02 26.73 -21.19
CA PRO A 578 2.46 27.03 -19.82
C PRO A 578 1.48 27.94 -19.07
N LEU A 579 0.88 28.92 -19.76
CA LEU A 579 -0.08 29.86 -19.18
C LEU A 579 -1.44 29.21 -18.90
N GLU A 580 -1.94 28.37 -19.80
CA GLU A 580 -3.15 27.59 -19.56
C GLU A 580 -2.97 26.63 -18.37
N ALA A 581 -1.84 25.93 -18.30
CA ALA A 581 -1.52 25.08 -17.17
C ALA A 581 -1.43 25.87 -15.86
N GLY A 582 -0.76 27.04 -15.87
CA GLY A 582 -0.65 27.90 -14.69
C GLY A 582 -1.99 28.42 -14.19
N VAL A 583 -2.86 28.92 -15.08
CA VAL A 583 -4.19 29.42 -14.70
C VAL A 583 -5.07 28.29 -14.15
N LEU A 584 -5.08 27.14 -14.82
CA LEU A 584 -5.86 25.99 -14.35
C LEU A 584 -5.33 25.48 -13.01
N ALA A 585 -4.01 25.45 -12.78
CA ALA A 585 -3.41 25.09 -11.51
C ALA A 585 -3.88 26.00 -10.37
N CYS A 586 -3.86 27.32 -10.58
CA CYS A 586 -4.31 28.28 -9.57
C CYS A 586 -5.79 28.06 -9.21
N LEU A 587 -6.65 27.84 -10.21
CA LEU A 587 -8.07 27.59 -10.01
C LEU A 587 -8.34 26.24 -9.32
N LEU A 588 -7.58 25.19 -9.64
CA LEU A 588 -7.67 23.88 -8.99
C LEU A 588 -7.17 23.90 -7.54
N ASP A 589 -6.17 24.73 -7.22
CA ASP A 589 -5.65 24.90 -5.85
C ASP A 589 -6.61 25.69 -4.94
N HIS A 590 -7.59 26.39 -5.52
CA HIS A 590 -8.59 27.18 -4.78
C HIS A 590 -10.02 26.80 -5.25
N PRO A 591 -10.44 25.54 -5.08
CA PRO A 591 -11.74 25.08 -5.59
C PRO A 591 -12.87 25.79 -4.84
N GLY A 592 -13.88 26.25 -5.58
CA GLY A 592 -15.00 27.01 -5.02
C GLY A 592 -14.71 28.46 -4.66
N GLU A 593 -13.44 28.89 -4.63
CA GLU A 593 -13.05 30.29 -4.43
C GLU A 593 -13.08 31.06 -5.76
N ALA A 594 -13.62 32.28 -5.73
CA ALA A 594 -13.55 33.20 -6.87
C ALA A 594 -12.20 33.95 -6.83
N LEU A 595 -11.27 33.55 -7.70
CA LEU A 595 -9.98 34.23 -7.81
C LEU A 595 -10.09 35.45 -8.72
N ALA A 596 -9.67 36.61 -8.19
CA ALA A 596 -9.60 37.86 -8.95
C ALA A 596 -8.64 37.76 -10.14
N ARG A 597 -8.93 38.47 -11.23
CA ARG A 597 -8.10 38.45 -12.45
C ARG A 597 -6.68 38.93 -12.17
N GLU A 598 -6.53 39.96 -11.35
CA GLU A 598 -5.25 40.52 -10.93
C GLU A 598 -4.44 39.50 -10.13
N ARG A 599 -5.11 38.70 -9.30
CA ARG A 599 -4.47 37.62 -8.52
C ARG A 599 -4.01 36.49 -9.44
N LEU A 600 -4.84 36.05 -10.38
CA LEU A 600 -4.46 35.05 -11.39
C LEU A 600 -3.30 35.54 -12.26
N LEU A 601 -3.33 36.81 -12.66
CA LEU A 601 -2.27 37.45 -13.44
C LEU A 601 -0.95 37.46 -12.65
N ALA A 602 -0.98 37.88 -11.39
CA ALA A 602 0.19 37.92 -10.51
C ALA A 602 0.77 36.52 -10.22
N MET A 603 -0.09 35.52 -9.98
CA MET A 603 0.34 34.15 -9.67
C MET A 603 0.98 33.44 -10.87
N VAL A 604 0.50 33.69 -12.10
CA VAL A 604 0.93 32.93 -13.29
C VAL A 604 1.98 33.69 -14.12
N TRP A 605 1.88 35.02 -14.24
CA TRP A 605 2.82 35.85 -15.02
C TRP A 605 3.87 36.57 -14.14
N GLY A 606 3.71 36.57 -12.81
CA GLY A 606 4.62 37.20 -11.86
C GLY A 606 4.31 38.67 -11.57
N SER A 607 4.90 39.20 -10.48
CA SER A 607 4.61 40.52 -9.89
C SER A 607 5.02 41.74 -10.72
N ARG A 608 5.55 41.55 -11.94
CA ARG A 608 5.91 42.64 -12.87
C ARG A 608 4.82 42.96 -13.89
N TYR A 609 3.71 42.22 -13.87
CA TYR A 609 2.56 42.44 -14.76
C TYR A 609 1.39 43.03 -13.96
N THR A 610 1.19 44.35 -14.07
CA THR A 610 0.06 45.08 -13.45
C THR A 610 -1.02 45.50 -14.45
N GLU A 611 -0.80 45.31 -15.75
CA GLU A 611 -1.74 45.69 -16.81
C GLU A 611 -2.13 44.47 -17.67
N GLY A 612 -3.44 44.17 -17.70
CA GLY A 612 -4.06 43.30 -18.72
C GLY A 612 -4.89 42.12 -18.21
N SER A 613 -6.07 42.39 -17.61
CA SER A 613 -7.11 41.38 -17.30
C SER A 613 -7.47 40.51 -18.51
N ASN A 614 -7.47 41.10 -19.71
CA ASN A 614 -7.79 40.46 -20.98
C ASN A 614 -6.88 39.26 -21.30
N LYS A 615 -5.66 39.19 -20.73
CA LYS A 615 -4.74 38.06 -20.92
C LYS A 615 -5.24 36.81 -20.20
N VAL A 616 -5.74 36.98 -18.96
CA VAL A 616 -6.36 35.89 -18.20
C VAL A 616 -7.61 35.41 -18.94
N ASP A 617 -8.42 36.34 -19.45
CA ASP A 617 -9.64 36.01 -20.19
C ASP A 617 -9.32 35.19 -21.46
N ALA A 618 -8.30 35.57 -22.24
CA ALA A 618 -7.86 34.83 -23.42
C ALA A 618 -7.38 33.40 -23.09
N VAL A 619 -6.64 33.24 -21.98
CA VAL A 619 -6.20 31.92 -21.50
C VAL A 619 -7.40 31.09 -21.05
N VAL A 620 -8.37 31.67 -20.35
CA VAL A 620 -9.59 30.95 -19.94
C VAL A 620 -10.43 30.52 -21.16
N VAL A 621 -10.49 31.32 -22.21
CA VAL A 621 -11.14 30.91 -23.48
C VAL A 621 -10.43 29.69 -24.09
N GLY A 622 -9.10 29.71 -24.13
CA GLY A 622 -8.28 28.56 -24.57
C GLY A 622 -8.52 27.31 -23.71
N LEU A 623 -8.53 27.47 -22.39
CA LEU A 623 -8.83 26.41 -21.43
C LEU A 623 -10.23 25.84 -21.65
N ARG A 624 -11.28 26.67 -21.69
CA ARG A 624 -12.67 26.20 -21.92
C ARG A 624 -12.80 25.39 -23.21
N ARG A 625 -12.14 25.83 -24.29
CA ARG A 625 -12.10 25.07 -25.55
C ARG A 625 -11.44 23.69 -25.39
N LYS A 626 -10.35 23.61 -24.62
CA LYS A 626 -9.65 22.35 -24.32
C LYS A 626 -10.40 21.46 -23.32
N LEU A 627 -11.17 22.06 -22.43
CA LEU A 627 -12.01 21.38 -21.42
C LEU A 627 -13.24 20.71 -22.05
N GLY A 628 -13.79 21.28 -23.12
CA GLY A 628 -14.93 20.70 -23.84
C GLY A 628 -16.22 20.75 -23.01
N ASP A 629 -16.86 19.61 -22.80
CA ASP A 629 -18.07 19.47 -21.97
C ASP A 629 -17.88 19.95 -20.52
N GLN A 630 -16.66 19.89 -19.99
CA GLN A 630 -16.31 20.38 -18.66
C GLN A 630 -15.96 21.87 -18.63
N ALA A 631 -16.13 22.62 -19.73
CA ALA A 631 -15.85 24.06 -19.78
C ALA A 631 -16.62 24.85 -18.70
N GLY A 632 -17.82 24.37 -18.33
CA GLY A 632 -18.66 24.95 -17.28
C GLY A 632 -18.06 24.87 -15.87
N ARG A 633 -17.04 24.03 -15.65
CA ARG A 633 -16.31 23.98 -14.37
C ARG A 633 -15.50 25.24 -14.10
N ILE A 634 -15.03 25.93 -15.15
CA ILE A 634 -14.46 27.28 -14.99
C ILE A 634 -15.61 28.26 -15.14
N GLU A 635 -16.10 28.77 -14.03
CA GLU A 635 -17.18 29.74 -13.97
C GLU A 635 -16.61 31.17 -13.97
N THR A 636 -17.27 32.07 -14.70
CA THR A 636 -16.97 33.49 -14.63
C THR A 636 -17.79 34.11 -13.50
N VAL A 637 -17.13 34.67 -12.50
CA VAL A 637 -17.77 35.43 -11.42
C VAL A 637 -17.72 36.90 -11.79
N SER A 638 -18.86 37.46 -12.20
CA SER A 638 -18.99 38.84 -12.67
C SER A 638 -18.38 39.84 -11.67
N GLY A 639 -17.57 40.77 -12.18
CA GLY A 639 -16.88 41.78 -11.37
C GLY A 639 -15.69 41.28 -10.54
N VAL A 640 -15.43 39.97 -10.49
CA VAL A 640 -14.34 39.39 -9.68
C VAL A 640 -13.31 38.68 -10.57
N GLY A 641 -13.70 37.62 -11.26
CA GLY A 641 -12.73 36.78 -11.95
C GLY A 641 -13.29 35.40 -12.29
N TYR A 642 -12.56 34.36 -11.90
CA TYR A 642 -12.87 32.99 -12.26
C TYR A 642 -12.88 32.07 -11.04
N ARG A 643 -13.76 31.08 -11.07
CA ARG A 643 -13.92 30.07 -10.03
C ARG A 643 -13.92 28.68 -10.65
N TYR A 644 -13.32 27.70 -9.98
CA TYR A 644 -13.45 26.29 -10.36
C TYR A 644 -14.55 25.60 -9.54
N ARG A 645 -15.49 24.91 -10.20
CA ARG A 645 -16.56 24.11 -9.57
C ARG A 645 -16.22 22.61 -9.58
N LEU A 646 -16.38 21.96 -8.42
CA LEU A 646 -16.04 20.54 -8.20
C LEU A 646 -17.08 19.56 -8.78
N ALA A 647 -18.32 19.98 -8.97
CA ALA A 647 -19.39 19.22 -9.60
C ALA A 647 -20.17 20.08 -10.61
N PRO A 648 -20.66 19.51 -11.73
CA PRO A 648 -21.71 20.15 -12.51
C PRO A 648 -23.03 20.02 -11.74
N ASP A 649 -23.61 21.14 -11.30
CA ASP A 649 -24.92 21.12 -10.66
C ASP A 649 -25.96 20.59 -11.66
N GLY A 650 -26.56 19.44 -11.32
CA GLY A 650 -27.86 19.08 -11.84
C GLY A 650 -28.90 19.99 -11.23
N ARG A 651 -29.14 21.16 -11.84
CA ARG A 651 -30.36 22.00 -11.76
C ARG A 651 -30.12 23.31 -12.51
N GLU A 652 -30.59 23.36 -13.76
CA GLU A 652 -31.25 24.50 -14.42
C GLU A 652 -31.57 24.11 -15.87
N SER A 653 -32.57 23.26 -16.04
CA SER A 653 -33.44 23.30 -17.22
C SER A 653 -34.83 23.67 -16.71
N ALA A 654 -35.03 24.96 -16.51
CA ALA A 654 -36.32 25.59 -16.35
C ALA A 654 -36.24 26.99 -16.98
N ALA A 655 -37.21 27.26 -17.85
CA ALA A 655 -37.41 28.46 -18.66
C ALA A 655 -36.53 28.60 -19.93
N GLY A 656 -37.18 28.36 -21.07
CA GLY A 656 -36.68 28.58 -22.42
C GLY A 656 -37.49 27.77 -23.42
#